data_AF-A0A957TLJ5-F1
#
_entry.id   AF-A0A957TLJ5-F1
#
_cell.length_a   1.000
_cell.length_b   1.000
_cell.length_c   1.000
_cell.angle_alpha   90.00
_cell.angle_beta   90.00
_cell.angle_gamma   90.00
#
_symmetry.space_group_name_H-M   'P 1'
#
loop_
_entity.id
_entity.type
_entity.pdbx_description
1 polymer ?
#
loop_
_entity_poly.entity_id
_entity_poly.type
_entity_poly.pdbx_seq_one_letter_code
_entity_poly.pdbx_strand_id
1 'polypeptide(L)'
;MRTIYHLPNHLDFPEKVTSDQRLRLQKVIVTSIRRAAQSRSNGGQRIERESAQALSPTEEFTAQRLSANGNSYAVPSYDDGGAPKAVPIKRTTAAPQPPRLRWRHPNGAAADDNVISGGSPFDDQLIAIFPHWEAVRVKGDRYAVSNNLRRAITWGNLLFGARSYAILEGPRGKAALHYYVVGTTGALHVPAATPGSGLSVAGGEVWGVKQRIYWQPQLHDDHHGFYTLRALFTAEGQPMWPMSPELAEEFYSELKLGKPQEQVLPPAVARPLVFGEIDGLVAADKTDEAARKLAELDAGAFALVDWSVKARYLEILTDAWTLEAEEKAIIEILKSMNGRAELDAALALLKKKDKFDKLFRDINSQLWSLLVEVGKRFGDTVPFSYRELVHLLQDAGLVPRDWKDIAKQITLAAAGPILNPNLFVEAEEAARSFVEFLGGALEGLVMLVAHPDRLIEGTAQLAKLSVMVQLAEMGYQPAVDFVANILKQLAPSVVYGMKGAAVLGIGESLLRRVKWAIIWEVASWFIGIGEIKAAITGAGVSEKLAAQMDNGSAGSLFERWVNKQVFGRQIGASRTRLRVRMADNPHLEPLWQDRVSDVYLQADGSVWDAKIYQSGSEIDVAQLDDYRKMEEAGFVINGDGQRQTIRSINYIFSDRAAAEANKATLHVQGGAEAWFVDDQGVLQHLP
;
A
#
# COMPACT_ATOMS: atom_id res chain seq x y z
N MET A 1 40.50 -14.47 -52.74
CA MET A 1 40.10 -13.67 -51.57
C MET A 1 38.75 -14.16 -51.07
N ARG A 2 38.62 -14.54 -49.79
CA ARG A 2 37.33 -14.88 -49.17
C ARG A 2 36.70 -13.59 -48.63
N THR A 3 35.50 -13.26 -49.10
CA THR A 3 34.72 -12.16 -48.52
C THR A 3 33.97 -12.67 -47.28
N ILE A 4 34.16 -11.99 -46.15
CA ILE A 4 33.45 -12.26 -44.89
C ILE A 4 32.49 -11.09 -44.66
N TYR A 5 31.22 -11.40 -44.38
CA TYR A 5 30.23 -10.40 -44.02
C TYR A 5 30.05 -10.38 -42.51
N HIS A 6 30.36 -9.23 -41.89
CA HIS A 6 30.03 -8.96 -40.49
C HIS A 6 28.63 -8.33 -40.47
N LEU A 7 27.70 -8.98 -39.77
CA LEU A 7 26.32 -8.49 -39.65
C LEU A 7 26.13 -7.85 -38.27
N PRO A 8 25.45 -6.69 -38.18
CA PRO A 8 25.15 -6.09 -36.89
C PRO A 8 24.26 -7.02 -36.05
N ASN A 9 24.57 -7.15 -34.77
CA ASN A 9 23.80 -7.91 -33.78
C ASN A 9 22.92 -6.99 -32.89
N HIS A 10 23.22 -5.68 -32.87
CA HIS A 10 22.47 -4.64 -32.18
C HIS A 10 22.14 -3.48 -33.12
N LEU A 11 21.04 -2.78 -32.83
CA LEU A 11 20.65 -1.54 -33.50
C LEU A 11 20.30 -0.52 -32.43
N ASP A 12 20.81 0.70 -32.57
CA ASP A 12 20.47 1.79 -31.68
C ASP A 12 19.16 2.45 -32.15
N PHE A 13 18.21 2.58 -31.22
CA PHE A 13 16.92 3.20 -31.47
C PHE A 13 16.77 4.45 -30.61
N PRO A 14 16.08 5.49 -31.11
CA PRO A 14 15.76 6.68 -30.31
C PRO A 14 14.90 6.31 -29.07
N GLU A 15 14.99 7.12 -28.02
CA GLU A 15 14.38 6.86 -26.69
C GLU A 15 12.85 6.72 -26.70
N LYS A 16 12.18 7.14 -27.77
CA LYS A 16 10.72 7.09 -27.90
C LYS A 16 10.15 5.69 -28.23
N VAL A 17 10.99 4.68 -28.43
CA VAL A 17 10.57 3.31 -28.76
C VAL A 17 10.62 2.44 -27.49
N THR A 18 9.47 1.87 -27.12
CA THR A 18 9.37 0.97 -25.96
C THR A 18 10.29 -0.24 -26.08
N SER A 19 10.72 -0.82 -24.96
CA SER A 19 11.66 -1.96 -24.92
C SER A 19 11.19 -3.15 -25.77
N ASP A 20 9.87 -3.42 -25.77
CA ASP A 20 9.28 -4.53 -26.52
C ASP A 20 9.26 -4.25 -28.04
N GLN A 21 8.93 -3.02 -28.43
CA GLN A 21 9.00 -2.59 -29.83
C GLN A 21 10.45 -2.57 -30.35
N ARG A 22 11.41 -2.17 -29.51
CA ARG A 22 12.84 -2.16 -29.84
C ARG A 22 13.34 -3.57 -30.16
N LEU A 23 13.00 -4.54 -29.31
CA LEU A 23 13.40 -5.93 -29.47
C LEU A 23 12.78 -6.55 -30.74
N ARG A 24 11.52 -6.23 -31.04
CA ARG A 24 10.83 -6.64 -32.28
C ARG A 24 11.52 -6.04 -33.52
N LEU A 25 11.73 -4.73 -33.55
CA LEU A 25 12.35 -4.03 -34.69
C LEU A 25 13.78 -4.49 -34.93
N GLN A 26 14.57 -4.65 -33.87
CA GLN A 26 15.94 -5.16 -33.96
C GLN A 26 15.97 -6.55 -34.61
N LYS A 27 15.12 -7.47 -34.14
CA LYS A 27 15.04 -8.82 -34.69
C LYS A 27 14.66 -8.79 -36.18
N VAL A 28 13.69 -7.97 -36.55
CA VAL A 28 13.23 -7.86 -37.95
C VAL A 28 14.34 -7.32 -38.83
N ILE A 29 14.97 -6.20 -38.48
CA ILE A 29 15.98 -5.56 -39.33
C ILE A 29 17.24 -6.44 -39.42
N VAL A 30 17.73 -6.99 -38.32
CA VAL A 30 18.89 -7.90 -38.32
C VAL A 30 18.62 -9.16 -39.15
N THR A 31 17.41 -9.71 -39.07
CA THR A 31 17.02 -10.89 -39.88
C THR A 31 16.93 -10.54 -41.37
N SER A 32 16.41 -9.38 -41.73
CA SER A 32 16.33 -8.92 -43.12
C SER A 32 17.71 -8.64 -43.71
N ILE A 33 18.59 -7.97 -42.98
CA ILE A 33 20.00 -7.74 -43.37
C ILE A 33 20.70 -9.09 -43.60
N ARG A 34 20.45 -10.06 -42.72
CA ARG A 34 21.00 -11.42 -42.86
C ARG A 34 20.49 -12.13 -44.11
N ARG A 35 19.17 -12.12 -44.36
CA ARG A 35 18.58 -12.73 -45.57
C ARG A 35 19.15 -12.09 -46.83
N ALA A 36 19.29 -10.76 -46.85
CA ALA A 36 19.90 -10.05 -47.96
C ALA A 36 21.36 -10.47 -48.18
N ALA A 37 22.16 -10.55 -47.12
CA ALA A 37 23.55 -11.03 -47.21
C ALA A 37 23.65 -12.48 -47.72
N GLN A 38 22.77 -13.38 -47.24
CA GLN A 38 22.69 -14.77 -47.68
C GLN A 38 22.29 -14.91 -49.15
N SER A 39 21.31 -14.11 -49.60
CA SER A 39 20.86 -14.12 -51.00
C SER A 39 21.93 -13.67 -51.99
N ARG A 40 22.93 -12.91 -51.53
CA ARG A 40 24.06 -12.46 -52.35
C ARG A 40 25.33 -13.29 -52.19
N SER A 41 25.35 -14.23 -51.24
CA SER A 41 26.53 -15.06 -51.00
C SER A 41 26.56 -16.27 -51.93
N ASN A 42 27.48 -16.25 -52.91
CA ASN A 42 27.76 -17.40 -53.76
C ASN A 42 28.84 -18.26 -53.08
N GLY A 43 28.53 -19.54 -52.81
CA GLY A 43 29.34 -20.71 -52.40
C GLY A 43 30.70 -20.60 -51.67
N GLY A 44 31.51 -19.57 -51.90
CA GLY A 44 32.82 -19.31 -51.31
C GLY A 44 32.86 -18.24 -50.20
N GLN A 45 31.73 -17.70 -49.76
CA GLN A 45 31.65 -16.64 -48.73
C GLN A 45 31.08 -17.18 -47.41
N ARG A 46 31.61 -16.72 -46.26
CA ARG A 46 31.22 -17.18 -44.92
C ARG A 46 30.61 -16.03 -44.12
N ILE A 47 29.42 -16.25 -43.56
CA ILE A 47 28.78 -15.33 -42.62
C ILE A 47 29.11 -15.83 -41.21
N GLU A 48 29.83 -15.02 -40.45
CA GLU A 48 30.25 -15.38 -39.10
C GLU A 48 29.12 -15.06 -38.10
N ARG A 49 28.73 -16.05 -37.28
CA ARG A 49 27.69 -15.89 -36.24
C ARG A 49 28.39 -15.65 -34.91
N GLU A 50 28.17 -14.48 -34.31
CA GLU A 50 28.29 -14.36 -32.85
C GLU A 50 27.01 -14.89 -32.20
N SER A 51 27.21 -15.77 -31.22
CA SER A 51 26.15 -16.58 -30.62
C SER A 51 25.46 -15.82 -29.48
N ALA A 52 24.39 -15.08 -29.78
CA ALA A 52 23.46 -14.61 -28.76
C ALA A 52 22.23 -15.56 -28.72
N GLN A 53 21.95 -16.13 -27.54
CA GLN A 53 20.74 -16.92 -27.29
C GLN A 53 19.49 -16.07 -27.60
N ALA A 54 18.75 -16.44 -28.64
CA ALA A 54 17.51 -15.77 -28.99
C ALA A 54 16.41 -16.18 -28.02
N LEU A 55 16.03 -15.28 -27.11
CA LEU A 55 14.75 -15.36 -26.41
C LEU A 55 13.63 -15.44 -27.45
N SER A 56 12.75 -16.42 -27.29
CA SER A 56 11.55 -16.54 -28.14
C SER A 56 10.52 -15.54 -27.65
N PRO A 57 10.14 -14.53 -28.46
CA PRO A 57 9.12 -13.59 -28.05
C PRO A 57 7.78 -14.31 -27.93
N THR A 58 7.08 -14.09 -26.82
CA THR A 58 5.68 -14.45 -26.62
C THR A 58 4.80 -13.30 -27.10
N GLU A 59 3.82 -13.57 -27.97
CA GLU A 59 2.80 -12.59 -28.35
C GLU A 59 1.60 -12.74 -27.42
N GLU A 60 1.01 -11.62 -27.00
CA GLU A 60 -0.20 -11.61 -26.19
C GLU A 60 -1.39 -12.10 -27.04
N PHE A 61 -2.18 -13.02 -26.48
CA PHE A 61 -3.33 -13.58 -27.19
C PHE A 61 -4.46 -12.55 -27.29
N THR A 62 -5.01 -12.36 -28.49
CA THR A 62 -6.17 -11.48 -28.72
C THR A 62 -7.30 -12.27 -29.38
N ALA A 63 -8.48 -12.26 -28.75
CA ALA A 63 -9.63 -13.03 -29.22
C ALA A 63 -10.08 -12.65 -30.65
N GLN A 64 -9.79 -11.42 -31.07
CA GLN A 64 -10.14 -10.88 -32.39
C GLN A 64 -9.38 -11.54 -33.54
N ARG A 65 -8.20 -12.13 -33.28
CA ARG A 65 -7.35 -12.79 -34.28
C ARG A 65 -7.53 -14.30 -34.34
N LEU A 66 -8.34 -14.84 -33.43
CA LEU A 66 -8.74 -16.24 -33.45
C LEU A 66 -9.79 -16.42 -34.57
N SER A 67 -9.61 -17.41 -35.44
CA SER A 67 -10.62 -17.73 -36.43
C SER A 67 -11.93 -18.18 -35.78
N ALA A 68 -13.07 -17.99 -36.47
CA ALA A 68 -14.39 -18.32 -35.92
C ALA A 68 -14.54 -19.79 -35.50
N ASN A 69 -13.77 -20.71 -36.11
CA ASN A 69 -13.74 -22.12 -35.72
C ASN A 69 -12.71 -22.43 -34.60
N GLY A 70 -11.90 -21.43 -34.23
CA GLY A 70 -10.88 -21.48 -33.18
C GLY A 70 -9.73 -22.45 -33.46
N ASN A 71 -9.47 -22.79 -34.72
CA ASN A 71 -8.42 -23.73 -35.12
C ASN A 71 -7.20 -23.03 -35.73
N SER A 72 -7.27 -21.73 -35.95
CA SER A 72 -6.18 -20.94 -36.49
C SER A 72 -6.12 -19.54 -35.86
N TYR A 73 -4.91 -19.00 -35.74
CA TYR A 73 -4.67 -17.65 -35.27
C TYR A 73 -4.07 -16.82 -36.41
N ALA A 74 -4.54 -15.60 -36.60
CA ALA A 74 -4.00 -14.71 -37.61
C ALA A 74 -2.75 -14.00 -37.08
N VAL A 75 -1.59 -14.32 -37.63
CA VAL A 75 -0.31 -13.63 -37.35
C VAL A 75 0.11 -12.82 -38.57
N PRO A 76 0.65 -11.61 -38.41
CA PRO A 76 1.19 -10.83 -39.52
C PRO A 76 2.28 -11.61 -40.28
N SER A 77 2.09 -11.79 -41.58
CA SER A 77 3.08 -12.44 -42.46
C SER A 77 4.15 -11.44 -42.87
N TYR A 78 5.41 -11.75 -42.60
CA TYR A 78 6.53 -10.92 -43.03
C TYR A 78 6.80 -11.03 -44.53
N ASP A 79 6.49 -12.17 -45.14
CA ASP A 79 6.72 -12.40 -46.56
C ASP A 79 5.63 -11.71 -47.42
N ASP A 80 4.49 -11.35 -46.81
CA ASP A 80 3.32 -10.74 -47.46
C ASP A 80 3.03 -9.31 -46.94
N GLY A 81 4.06 -8.56 -46.52
CA GLY A 81 3.92 -7.14 -46.17
C GLY A 81 3.08 -6.85 -44.92
N GLY A 82 2.96 -7.80 -43.99
CA GLY A 82 2.16 -7.68 -42.77
C GLY A 82 0.72 -8.18 -42.91
N ALA A 83 0.34 -8.73 -44.07
CA ALA A 83 -0.97 -9.33 -44.27
C ALA A 83 -1.20 -10.47 -43.25
N PRO A 84 -2.39 -10.58 -42.62
CA PRO A 84 -2.65 -11.62 -41.65
C PRO A 84 -2.62 -13.00 -42.31
N LYS A 85 -1.76 -13.89 -41.82
CA LYS A 85 -1.66 -15.28 -42.27
C LYS A 85 -2.10 -16.20 -41.16
N ALA A 86 -3.01 -17.10 -41.49
CA ALA A 86 -3.55 -18.07 -40.55
C ALA A 86 -2.49 -19.14 -40.24
N VAL A 87 -2.08 -19.25 -38.98
CA VAL A 87 -1.29 -20.38 -38.49
C VAL A 87 -2.17 -21.32 -37.67
N PRO A 88 -2.02 -22.65 -37.85
CA PRO A 88 -2.80 -23.62 -37.10
C PRO A 88 -2.44 -23.55 -35.62
N ILE A 89 -3.46 -23.47 -34.76
CA ILE A 89 -3.30 -23.57 -33.32
C ILE A 89 -3.32 -25.06 -32.97
N LYS A 90 -2.24 -25.57 -32.36
CA LYS A 90 -2.30 -26.88 -31.70
C LYS A 90 -3.23 -26.75 -30.50
N ARG A 91 -4.50 -27.13 -30.66
CA ARG A 91 -5.37 -27.40 -29.52
C ARG A 91 -4.79 -28.58 -28.77
N THR A 92 -4.22 -28.34 -27.60
CA THR A 92 -4.05 -29.39 -26.60
C THR A 92 -5.45 -29.88 -26.24
N THR A 93 -5.88 -30.96 -26.88
CA THR A 93 -7.16 -31.65 -26.63
C THR A 93 -7.18 -32.42 -25.32
N ALA A 94 -6.09 -32.40 -24.56
CA ALA A 94 -6.15 -32.71 -23.16
C ALA A 94 -6.97 -31.59 -22.49
N ALA A 95 -8.18 -31.91 -22.02
CA ALA A 95 -8.78 -31.14 -20.94
C ALA A 95 -7.67 -30.86 -19.92
N PRO A 96 -7.45 -29.60 -19.49
CA PRO A 96 -6.40 -29.30 -18.54
C PRO A 96 -6.58 -30.28 -17.39
N GLN A 97 -5.64 -31.20 -17.24
CA GLN A 97 -5.69 -32.09 -16.08
C GLN A 97 -5.69 -31.16 -14.88
N PRO A 98 -6.63 -31.32 -13.93
CA PRO A 98 -6.59 -30.53 -12.73
C PRO A 98 -5.16 -30.62 -12.19
N PRO A 99 -4.52 -29.49 -11.87
CA PRO A 99 -3.14 -29.51 -11.41
C PRO A 99 -3.04 -30.55 -10.31
N ARG A 100 -2.08 -31.47 -10.46
CA ARG A 100 -1.89 -32.53 -9.48
C ARG A 100 -1.47 -31.85 -8.19
N LEU A 101 -2.40 -31.70 -7.25
CA LEU A 101 -2.08 -31.32 -5.89
C LEU A 101 -1.00 -32.29 -5.41
N ARG A 102 0.12 -31.77 -4.91
CA ARG A 102 1.21 -32.60 -4.39
C ARG A 102 0.71 -33.57 -3.32
N TRP A 103 -0.33 -33.15 -2.60
CA TRP A 103 -0.95 -33.91 -1.52
C TRP A 103 -2.48 -33.75 -1.55
N ARG A 104 -3.20 -34.76 -1.07
CA ARG A 104 -4.62 -34.65 -0.79
C ARG A 104 -4.80 -34.61 0.71
N HIS A 105 -5.38 -33.52 1.22
CA HIS A 105 -5.76 -33.45 2.62
C HIS A 105 -7.04 -34.27 2.85
N PRO A 106 -7.15 -34.97 4.00
CA PRO A 106 -8.41 -35.57 4.37
C PRO A 106 -9.47 -34.47 4.58
N ASN A 107 -10.59 -34.55 3.87
CA ASN A 107 -11.74 -33.67 4.09
C ASN A 107 -12.46 -34.08 5.38
N GLY A 108 -11.92 -33.68 6.53
CA GLY A 108 -12.58 -33.90 7.82
C GLY A 108 -13.69 -32.89 8.08
N ALA A 109 -14.48 -33.17 9.11
CA ALA A 109 -15.58 -32.33 9.54
C ALA A 109 -15.04 -31.06 10.22
N ALA A 110 -15.84 -29.98 10.25
CA ALA A 110 -15.47 -28.76 10.98
C ALA A 110 -15.28 -29.00 12.49
N ALA A 111 -15.87 -30.06 13.04
CA ALA A 111 -15.68 -30.48 14.43
C ALA A 111 -14.28 -31.06 14.71
N ASP A 112 -13.51 -31.41 13.66
CA ASP A 112 -12.14 -31.90 13.80
C ASP A 112 -11.11 -30.76 13.87
N ASP A 113 -11.54 -29.52 13.62
CA ASP A 113 -10.68 -28.34 13.74
C ASP A 113 -10.50 -27.97 15.22
N ASN A 114 -9.31 -27.50 15.58
CA ASN A 114 -8.98 -27.13 16.95
C ASN A 114 -8.43 -25.70 17.01
N VAL A 115 -8.85 -24.94 18.01
CA VAL A 115 -8.19 -23.70 18.42
C VAL A 115 -7.53 -23.97 19.76
N ILE A 116 -6.22 -23.76 19.81
CA ILE A 116 -5.39 -24.10 20.97
C ILE A 116 -4.94 -22.78 21.59
N SER A 117 -5.25 -22.59 22.87
CA SER A 117 -4.73 -21.48 23.67
C SER A 117 -3.28 -21.73 24.06
N GLY A 118 -2.45 -20.70 23.97
CA GLY A 118 -1.01 -20.75 24.19
C GLY A 118 -0.21 -20.37 22.95
N GLY A 119 1.10 -20.15 23.16
CA GLY A 119 2.05 -19.91 22.08
C GLY A 119 2.04 -21.06 21.08
N SER A 120 2.23 -20.74 19.80
CA SER A 120 2.33 -21.76 18.77
C SER A 120 3.69 -22.49 18.85
N PRO A 121 3.80 -23.72 18.32
CA PRO A 121 5.09 -24.41 18.18
C PRO A 121 6.11 -23.68 17.29
N PHE A 122 5.71 -22.56 16.69
CA PHE A 122 6.50 -21.77 15.75
C PHE A 122 6.83 -20.38 16.28
N ASP A 123 6.50 -20.10 17.55
CA ASP A 123 6.62 -18.76 18.12
C ASP A 123 8.02 -18.15 17.93
N ASP A 124 8.02 -16.85 17.61
CA ASP A 124 9.20 -16.02 17.34
C ASP A 124 10.03 -16.42 16.10
N GLN A 125 9.64 -17.48 15.37
CA GLN A 125 10.27 -17.84 14.10
C GLN A 125 9.96 -16.81 13.01
N LEU A 126 10.96 -16.55 12.17
CA LEU A 126 10.87 -15.62 11.06
C LEU A 126 10.00 -16.20 9.94
N ILE A 127 9.11 -15.39 9.37
CA ILE A 127 8.31 -15.70 8.17
C ILE A 127 8.87 -14.93 6.97
N ALA A 128 9.09 -13.63 7.15
CA ALA A 128 9.53 -12.75 6.07
C ALA A 128 10.27 -11.51 6.60
N ILE A 129 11.11 -10.90 5.77
CA ILE A 129 11.70 -9.58 6.00
C ILE A 129 11.36 -8.71 4.79
N PHE A 130 10.61 -7.64 5.05
CA PHE A 130 10.16 -6.67 4.05
C PHE A 130 11.23 -5.58 3.83
N PRO A 131 11.12 -4.79 2.76
CA PRO A 131 11.91 -3.56 2.62
C PRO A 131 11.86 -2.71 3.89
N HIS A 132 12.94 -1.99 4.19
CA HIS A 132 13.12 -1.26 5.47
C HIS A 132 13.33 -2.15 6.71
N TRP A 133 13.68 -3.44 6.51
CA TRP A 133 14.00 -4.38 7.59
C TRP A 133 12.84 -4.71 8.52
N GLU A 134 11.61 -4.52 8.07
CA GLU A 134 10.43 -4.95 8.81
C GLU A 134 10.37 -6.49 8.83
N ALA A 135 10.68 -7.07 9.99
CA ALA A 135 10.72 -8.51 10.20
C ALA A 135 9.37 -9.02 10.71
N VAL A 136 8.77 -9.93 9.95
CA VAL A 136 7.51 -10.61 10.29
C VAL A 136 7.84 -11.94 10.92
N ARG A 137 7.42 -12.12 12.18
CA ARG A 137 7.62 -13.37 12.93
C ARG A 137 6.29 -13.93 13.37
N VAL A 138 6.25 -15.22 13.63
CA VAL A 138 5.10 -15.87 14.26
C VAL A 138 4.94 -15.33 15.68
N LYS A 139 3.73 -14.87 16.01
CA LYS A 139 3.36 -14.49 17.37
C LYS A 139 1.86 -14.59 17.58
N GLY A 140 1.44 -15.20 18.66
CA GLY A 140 0.04 -15.24 19.07
C GLY A 140 -0.11 -15.92 20.41
N ASP A 141 -1.21 -15.63 21.10
CA ASP A 141 -1.59 -16.33 22.34
C ASP A 141 -2.48 -17.55 22.09
N ARG A 142 -2.71 -17.86 20.81
CA ARG A 142 -3.49 -18.98 20.31
C ARG A 142 -3.10 -19.28 18.88
N TYR A 143 -3.49 -20.45 18.40
CA TYR A 143 -3.39 -20.84 16.99
C TYR A 143 -4.48 -21.85 16.63
N ALA A 144 -4.79 -22.01 15.34
CA ALA A 144 -5.74 -23.01 14.89
C ALA A 144 -5.07 -24.12 14.08
N VAL A 145 -5.65 -25.32 14.16
CA VAL A 145 -5.27 -26.49 13.36
C VAL A 145 -6.50 -26.97 12.62
N SER A 146 -6.39 -27.05 11.30
CA SER A 146 -7.47 -27.49 10.41
C SER A 146 -6.96 -28.53 9.41
N ASN A 147 -7.83 -29.43 8.98
CA ASN A 147 -7.54 -30.35 7.86
C ASN A 147 -8.01 -29.81 6.50
N ASN A 148 -8.61 -28.62 6.46
CA ASN A 148 -9.17 -28.01 5.26
C ASN A 148 -8.66 -26.56 5.09
N LEU A 149 -8.11 -26.26 3.91
CA LEU A 149 -7.54 -24.95 3.61
C LEU A 149 -8.56 -23.81 3.71
N ARG A 150 -9.80 -24.00 3.24
CA ARG A 150 -10.85 -22.98 3.31
C ARG A 150 -11.23 -22.66 4.75
N ARG A 151 -11.29 -23.67 5.62
CA ARG A 151 -11.51 -23.46 7.05
C ARG A 151 -10.31 -22.86 7.74
N ALA A 152 -9.09 -23.22 7.34
CA ALA A 152 -7.86 -22.59 7.85
C ALA A 152 -7.85 -21.08 7.56
N ILE A 153 -8.24 -20.65 6.35
CA ILE A 153 -8.42 -19.23 6.02
C ILE A 153 -9.50 -18.60 6.91
N THR A 154 -10.63 -19.29 7.09
CA THR A 154 -11.73 -18.77 7.92
C THR A 154 -11.29 -18.61 9.37
N TRP A 155 -10.55 -19.57 9.93
CA TRP A 155 -9.94 -19.45 11.26
C TRP A 155 -8.93 -18.30 11.35
N GLY A 156 -8.14 -18.08 10.30
CA GLY A 156 -7.19 -16.96 10.25
C GLY A 156 -7.88 -15.62 10.38
N ASN A 157 -8.94 -15.42 9.60
CA ASN A 157 -9.77 -14.21 9.69
C ASN A 157 -10.45 -14.08 11.06
N LEU A 158 -11.04 -15.16 11.57
CA LEU A 158 -11.75 -15.13 12.85
C LEU A 158 -10.86 -14.91 14.07
N LEU A 159 -9.61 -15.39 14.05
CA LEU A 159 -8.71 -15.31 15.20
C LEU A 159 -7.75 -14.13 15.13
N PHE A 160 -7.38 -13.71 13.92
CA PHE A 160 -6.32 -12.74 13.70
C PHE A 160 -6.71 -11.66 12.69
N GLY A 161 -7.98 -11.49 12.33
CA GLY A 161 -8.38 -10.60 11.24
C GLY A 161 -8.02 -9.12 11.45
N ALA A 162 -7.75 -8.67 12.68
CA ALA A 162 -7.21 -7.32 12.93
C ALA A 162 -5.68 -7.24 12.77
N ARG A 163 -5.00 -8.37 12.56
CA ARG A 163 -3.56 -8.54 12.38
C ARG A 163 -3.27 -9.35 11.12
N SER A 164 -1.99 -9.58 10.85
CA SER A 164 -1.59 -10.56 9.85
C SER A 164 -1.50 -11.96 10.45
N TYR A 165 -1.65 -12.96 9.58
CA TYR A 165 -1.53 -14.37 9.96
C TYR A 165 -0.92 -15.19 8.83
N ALA A 166 -0.29 -16.30 9.17
CA ALA A 166 0.28 -17.24 8.22
C ALA A 166 -0.44 -18.59 8.28
N ILE A 167 -0.51 -19.26 7.13
CA ILE A 167 -0.95 -20.65 7.02
C ILE A 167 0.27 -21.51 6.72
N LEU A 168 0.56 -22.45 7.61
CA LEU A 168 1.62 -23.44 7.49
C LEU A 168 1.02 -24.81 7.21
N GLU A 169 1.63 -25.58 6.31
CA GLU A 169 1.23 -26.95 5.98
C GLU A 169 2.29 -27.93 6.47
N GLY A 170 1.88 -28.92 7.26
CA GLY A 170 2.79 -29.97 7.70
C GLY A 170 2.26 -30.84 8.86
N PRO A 171 3.15 -31.62 9.49
CA PRO A 171 4.57 -31.77 9.15
C PRO A 171 4.79 -32.64 7.90
N ARG A 172 5.76 -32.28 7.06
CA ARG A 172 6.11 -33.04 5.84
C ARG A 172 6.55 -34.47 6.17
N GLY A 173 6.13 -35.42 5.34
CA GLY A 173 6.51 -36.84 5.48
C GLY A 173 5.60 -37.65 6.42
N LYS A 174 4.56 -37.06 7.01
CA LYS A 174 3.52 -37.79 7.76
C LYS A 174 2.29 -38.07 6.88
N ALA A 175 1.53 -39.10 7.26
CA ALA A 175 0.34 -39.56 6.53
C ALA A 175 -0.86 -38.59 6.61
N ALA A 176 -0.91 -37.74 7.64
CA ALA A 176 -1.91 -36.69 7.80
C ALA A 176 -1.23 -35.33 7.84
N LEU A 177 -1.53 -34.50 6.84
CA LEU A 177 -1.08 -33.11 6.77
C LEU A 177 -2.17 -32.19 7.31
N HIS A 178 -1.79 -31.29 8.20
CA HIS A 178 -2.68 -30.28 8.77
C HIS A 178 -2.21 -28.88 8.36
N TYR A 179 -3.17 -27.95 8.37
CA TYR A 179 -2.93 -26.53 8.27
C TYR A 179 -2.88 -25.92 9.66
N TYR A 180 -1.77 -25.26 9.97
CA TYR A 180 -1.61 -24.46 11.16
C TYR A 180 -1.82 -22.99 10.78
N VAL A 181 -2.67 -22.32 11.53
CA VAL A 181 -2.99 -20.90 11.35
C VAL A 181 -2.41 -20.16 12.53
N VAL A 182 -1.43 -19.31 12.27
CA VAL A 182 -0.66 -18.62 13.32
C VAL A 182 -0.65 -17.12 13.08
N GLY A 183 -0.80 -16.33 14.14
CA GLY A 183 -0.69 -14.87 14.08
C GLY A 183 0.74 -14.40 13.87
N THR A 184 0.91 -13.10 13.59
CA THR A 184 2.23 -12.47 13.43
C THR A 184 2.49 -11.31 14.40
N THR A 185 3.77 -10.95 14.56
CA THR A 185 4.22 -9.86 15.46
C THR A 185 3.55 -8.50 15.22
N GLY A 186 3.09 -8.21 14.01
CA GLY A 186 2.37 -6.98 13.66
C GLY A 186 1.28 -7.20 12.61
N ALA A 187 0.57 -6.13 12.26
CA ALA A 187 -0.35 -6.09 11.13
C ALA A 187 0.42 -5.64 9.88
N LEU A 188 0.50 -6.48 8.85
CA LEU A 188 0.98 -6.05 7.55
C LEU A 188 -0.19 -5.49 6.74
N HIS A 189 0.04 -4.32 6.17
CA HIS A 189 -0.92 -3.62 5.34
C HIS A 189 -0.49 -3.64 3.87
N VAL A 190 -1.45 -3.72 2.95
CA VAL A 190 -1.21 -3.76 1.48
C VAL A 190 -0.24 -2.67 0.96
N PRO A 191 -0.20 -1.41 1.45
CA PRO A 191 0.73 -0.40 0.93
C PRO A 191 2.21 -0.74 1.14
N ALA A 192 2.55 -1.54 2.16
CA ALA A 192 3.89 -2.09 2.36
C ALA A 192 4.28 -3.08 1.24
N ALA A 193 3.28 -3.56 0.49
CA ALA A 193 3.40 -4.43 -0.65
C ALA A 193 2.82 -3.75 -1.90
N THR A 194 3.58 -2.88 -2.58
CA THR A 194 3.16 -2.30 -3.87
C THR A 194 2.61 -3.40 -4.81
N PRO A 195 1.38 -3.27 -5.36
CA PRO A 195 0.81 -4.27 -6.25
C PRO A 195 1.79 -4.52 -7.39
N GLY A 196 2.36 -5.72 -7.42
CA GLY A 196 3.19 -6.14 -8.52
C GLY A 196 2.28 -6.31 -9.73
N SER A 197 2.09 -5.26 -10.52
CA SER A 197 1.36 -5.23 -11.80
C SER A 197 0.95 -6.61 -12.32
N GLY A 198 -0.31 -6.99 -12.08
CA GLY A 198 -1.10 -7.87 -12.96
C GLY A 198 -0.68 -9.34 -13.10
N LEU A 199 0.05 -9.97 -12.18
CA LEU A 199 0.18 -11.43 -12.23
C LEU A 199 -1.02 -12.07 -11.53
N SER A 200 -2.04 -12.44 -12.33
CA SER A 200 -3.04 -13.39 -11.87
C SER A 200 -2.54 -14.81 -12.10
N VAL A 201 -2.48 -15.62 -11.04
CA VAL A 201 -2.18 -17.05 -11.12
C VAL A 201 -3.47 -17.80 -10.80
N ALA A 202 -3.87 -18.71 -11.70
CA ALA A 202 -5.11 -19.46 -11.59
C ALA A 202 -6.35 -18.59 -11.28
N GLY A 203 -6.42 -17.36 -11.78
CA GLY A 203 -7.58 -16.45 -11.59
C GLY A 203 -7.65 -15.78 -10.21
N GLY A 204 -6.64 -15.92 -9.36
CA GLY A 204 -6.45 -15.12 -8.16
C GLY A 204 -5.32 -14.11 -8.34
N GLU A 205 -5.29 -13.06 -7.52
CA GLU A 205 -4.19 -12.08 -7.52
C GLU A 205 -3.00 -12.63 -6.74
N VAL A 206 -1.79 -12.31 -7.19
CA VAL A 206 -0.54 -12.74 -6.53
C VAL A 206 0.24 -11.54 -6.00
N TRP A 207 0.43 -11.50 -4.69
CA TRP A 207 1.15 -10.44 -3.97
C TRP A 207 2.49 -10.98 -3.42
N GLY A 208 3.52 -10.12 -3.37
CA GLY A 208 4.83 -10.45 -2.79
C GLY A 208 5.88 -11.07 -3.73
N VAL A 209 5.52 -11.53 -4.92
CA VAL A 209 6.45 -12.23 -5.85
C VAL A 209 7.44 -11.29 -6.55
N LYS A 210 7.11 -10.00 -6.70
CA LYS A 210 7.97 -9.01 -7.42
C LYS A 210 8.81 -8.13 -6.49
N GLN A 211 8.65 -8.24 -5.17
CA GLN A 211 9.32 -7.36 -4.20
C GLN A 211 10.58 -8.02 -3.63
N ARG A 212 11.54 -7.21 -3.18
CA ARG A 212 12.72 -7.68 -2.44
C ARG A 212 12.33 -8.06 -1.01
N ILE A 213 11.47 -9.05 -0.87
CA ILE A 213 11.11 -9.66 0.42
C ILE A 213 11.98 -10.90 0.58
N TYR A 214 12.69 -10.99 1.70
CA TYR A 214 13.32 -12.24 2.09
C TYR A 214 12.26 -13.12 2.74
N TRP A 215 12.07 -14.34 2.24
CA TRP A 215 11.08 -15.29 2.75
C TRP A 215 11.75 -16.43 3.48
N GLN A 216 11.15 -16.88 4.58
CA GLN A 216 11.44 -18.14 5.25
C GLN A 216 10.34 -19.15 4.87
N PRO A 217 10.49 -19.91 3.77
CA PRO A 217 9.43 -20.77 3.24
C PRO A 217 9.19 -22.03 4.08
N GLN A 218 10.07 -22.32 5.04
CA GLN A 218 10.01 -23.49 5.90
C GLN A 218 10.19 -23.12 7.37
N LEU A 219 9.27 -23.59 8.21
CA LEU A 219 9.31 -23.43 9.66
C LEU A 219 9.40 -24.80 10.33
N HIS A 220 9.86 -24.82 11.57
CA HIS A 220 10.07 -26.05 12.33
C HIS A 220 9.26 -26.05 13.61
N ASP A 221 8.65 -27.17 13.99
CA ASP A 221 8.12 -27.29 15.35
C ASP A 221 9.23 -27.64 16.36
N ASP A 222 8.89 -27.68 17.64
CA ASP A 222 9.80 -28.08 18.74
C ASP A 222 10.37 -29.51 18.59
N HIS A 223 9.77 -30.33 17.72
CA HIS A 223 10.21 -31.68 17.39
C HIS A 223 10.97 -31.76 16.06
N HIS A 224 11.37 -30.60 15.51
CA HIS A 224 12.05 -30.46 14.22
C HIS A 224 11.26 -30.99 13.01
N GLY A 225 9.94 -31.11 13.13
CA GLY A 225 9.04 -31.36 12.00
C GLY A 225 9.07 -30.20 11.03
N PHE A 226 9.10 -30.48 9.72
CA PHE A 226 9.17 -29.45 8.68
C PHE A 226 7.78 -29.01 8.22
N TYR A 227 7.51 -27.71 8.25
CA TYR A 227 6.25 -27.10 7.79
C TYR A 227 6.52 -26.14 6.66
N THR A 228 5.67 -26.14 5.64
CA THR A 228 5.78 -25.25 4.48
C THR A 228 4.87 -24.04 4.66
N LEU A 229 5.39 -22.84 4.47
CA LEU A 229 4.56 -21.63 4.39
C LEU A 229 3.70 -21.70 3.12
N ARG A 230 2.37 -21.78 3.29
CA ARG A 230 1.42 -21.79 2.17
C ARG A 230 1.07 -20.39 1.70
N ALA A 231 0.78 -19.51 2.65
CA ALA A 231 0.48 -18.10 2.40
C ALA A 231 0.65 -17.31 3.69
N LEU A 232 1.06 -16.04 3.54
CA LEU A 232 0.98 -15.00 4.57
C LEU A 232 -0.17 -14.08 4.20
N PHE A 233 -1.05 -13.74 5.14
CA PHE A 233 -2.18 -12.84 4.91
C PHE A 233 -1.92 -11.49 5.58
N THR A 234 -2.17 -10.41 4.84
CA THR A 234 -2.23 -9.05 5.38
C THR A 234 -3.44 -8.91 6.31
N ALA A 235 -3.48 -7.83 7.09
CA ALA A 235 -4.62 -7.50 7.94
C ALA A 235 -5.90 -7.25 7.16
N GLU A 236 -5.82 -6.83 5.89
CA GLU A 236 -7.01 -6.70 5.03
C GLU A 236 -7.35 -8.00 4.28
N GLY A 237 -6.74 -9.13 4.67
CA GLY A 237 -7.06 -10.47 4.20
C GLY A 237 -6.48 -10.82 2.82
N GLN A 238 -5.51 -10.04 2.30
CA GLN A 238 -4.85 -10.34 1.03
C GLN A 238 -3.76 -11.39 1.26
N PRO A 239 -3.82 -12.54 0.56
CA PRO A 239 -2.75 -13.52 0.59
C PRO A 239 -1.50 -13.02 -0.16
N MET A 240 -0.34 -13.38 0.39
CA MET A 240 1.00 -13.12 -0.12
C MET A 240 1.80 -14.43 -0.16
N TRP A 241 2.70 -14.54 -1.13
CA TRP A 241 3.49 -15.75 -1.34
C TRP A 241 4.99 -15.47 -1.44
N PRO A 242 5.83 -16.45 -1.07
CA PRO A 242 7.22 -16.52 -1.50
C PRO A 242 7.35 -16.43 -3.04
N MET A 243 8.55 -16.18 -3.54
CA MET A 243 8.84 -16.16 -5.00
C MET A 243 8.77 -17.56 -5.66
N SER A 244 7.62 -18.24 -5.54
CA SER A 244 7.27 -19.49 -6.21
C SER A 244 5.82 -19.39 -6.70
N PRO A 245 5.61 -19.06 -7.99
CA PRO A 245 4.28 -19.06 -8.60
C PRO A 245 3.53 -20.39 -8.46
N GLU A 246 4.27 -21.50 -8.33
CA GLU A 246 3.73 -22.85 -8.16
C GLU A 246 2.98 -22.99 -6.84
N LEU A 247 3.46 -22.37 -5.75
CA LEU A 247 2.75 -22.38 -4.47
C LEU A 247 1.41 -21.64 -4.55
N ALA A 248 1.38 -20.49 -5.24
CA ALA A 248 0.15 -19.74 -5.47
C ALA A 248 -0.83 -20.53 -6.36
N GLU A 249 -0.32 -21.18 -7.42
CA GLU A 249 -1.14 -22.02 -8.30
C GLU A 249 -1.75 -23.20 -7.56
N GLU A 250 -0.96 -23.91 -6.75
CA GLU A 250 -1.45 -25.02 -5.93
C GLU A 250 -2.49 -24.56 -4.91
N PHE A 251 -2.23 -23.45 -4.21
CA PHE A 251 -3.15 -22.86 -3.24
C PHE A 251 -4.50 -22.53 -3.87
N TYR A 252 -4.51 -21.79 -4.99
CA TYR A 252 -5.75 -21.43 -5.67
C TYR A 252 -6.45 -22.62 -6.31
N SER A 253 -5.71 -23.61 -6.78
CA SER A 253 -6.29 -24.82 -7.34
C SER A 253 -6.99 -25.66 -6.29
N GLU A 254 -6.39 -25.79 -5.10
CA GLU A 254 -7.01 -26.45 -3.96
C GLU A 254 -8.28 -25.72 -3.52
N LEU A 255 -8.25 -24.39 -3.43
CA LEU A 255 -9.45 -23.60 -3.16
C LEU A 255 -10.56 -23.89 -4.19
N LYS A 256 -10.24 -23.92 -5.49
CA LYS A 256 -11.22 -24.21 -6.54
C LYS A 256 -11.81 -25.63 -6.47
N LEU A 257 -11.02 -26.60 -6.02
CA LEU A 257 -11.46 -27.99 -5.88
C LEU A 257 -12.37 -28.19 -4.66
N GLY A 258 -12.18 -27.40 -3.60
CA GLY A 258 -13.02 -27.43 -2.39
C GLY A 258 -14.43 -26.89 -2.65
N LYS A 259 -15.43 -27.46 -1.96
CA LYS A 259 -16.82 -27.00 -2.06
C LYS A 259 -17.01 -25.71 -1.25
N PRO A 260 -17.76 -24.70 -1.72
CA PRO A 260 -17.99 -23.47 -0.95
C PRO A 260 -18.54 -23.71 0.46
N GLN A 261 -19.37 -24.76 0.65
CA GLN A 261 -19.93 -25.13 1.95
C GLN A 261 -18.85 -25.57 2.96
N GLU A 262 -17.70 -26.04 2.49
CA GLU A 262 -16.58 -26.43 3.37
C GLU A 262 -15.90 -25.24 4.03
N GLN A 263 -16.12 -24.02 3.52
CA GLN A 263 -15.62 -22.78 4.14
C GLN A 263 -16.47 -22.34 5.35
N VAL A 264 -17.73 -22.77 5.42
CA VAL A 264 -18.66 -22.28 6.43
C VAL A 264 -18.38 -22.97 7.76
N LEU A 265 -17.87 -22.21 8.73
CA LEU A 265 -17.81 -22.62 10.13
C LEU A 265 -19.16 -22.31 10.79
N PRO A 266 -19.90 -23.31 11.33
CA PRO A 266 -21.14 -23.04 12.05
C PRO A 266 -20.86 -22.13 13.26
N PRO A 267 -21.65 -21.07 13.51
CA PRO A 267 -21.42 -20.19 14.65
C PRO A 267 -21.40 -20.92 16.00
N ALA A 268 -22.19 -22.00 16.13
CA ALA A 268 -22.20 -22.85 17.31
C ALA A 268 -20.86 -23.54 17.61
N VAL A 269 -20.03 -23.76 16.58
CA VAL A 269 -18.67 -24.31 16.72
C VAL A 269 -17.65 -23.19 16.87
N ALA A 270 -17.77 -22.14 16.06
CA ALA A 270 -16.79 -21.05 16.02
C ALA A 270 -16.81 -20.17 17.27
N ARG A 271 -18.00 -19.73 17.73
CA ARG A 271 -18.16 -18.81 18.86
C ARG A 271 -17.45 -19.27 20.13
N PRO A 272 -17.63 -20.51 20.64
CA PRO A 272 -16.95 -20.93 21.87
C PRO A 272 -15.42 -21.00 21.71
N LEU A 273 -14.91 -21.29 20.51
CA LEU A 273 -13.47 -21.37 20.24
C LEU A 273 -12.82 -19.98 20.11
N VAL A 274 -13.54 -18.99 19.58
CA VAL A 274 -13.03 -17.60 19.46
C VAL A 274 -13.18 -16.84 20.79
N PHE A 275 -14.37 -16.91 21.40
CA PHE A 275 -14.75 -16.07 22.54
C PHE A 275 -14.68 -16.76 23.90
N GLY A 276 -14.52 -18.08 23.98
CA GLY A 276 -14.60 -18.80 25.26
C GLY A 276 -13.62 -18.29 26.32
N GLU A 277 -12.37 -18.03 25.93
CA GLU A 277 -11.36 -17.45 26.82
C GLU A 277 -11.71 -15.99 27.20
N ILE A 278 -12.16 -15.20 26.22
CA ILE A 278 -12.56 -13.80 26.44
C ILE A 278 -13.73 -13.72 27.41
N ASP A 279 -14.76 -14.54 27.21
CA ASP A 279 -15.92 -14.64 28.09
C ASP A 279 -15.51 -15.04 29.51
N GLY A 280 -14.53 -15.95 29.65
CA GLY A 280 -13.94 -16.32 30.93
C GLY A 280 -13.24 -15.15 31.63
N LEU A 281 -12.47 -14.35 30.89
CA LEU A 281 -11.81 -13.15 31.41
C LEU A 281 -12.82 -12.08 31.83
N VAL A 282 -13.86 -11.86 31.03
CA VAL A 282 -14.95 -10.93 31.35
C VAL A 282 -15.71 -11.38 32.60
N ALA A 283 -16.01 -12.67 32.73
CA ALA A 283 -16.67 -13.21 33.92
C ALA A 283 -15.79 -13.11 35.19
N ALA A 284 -14.47 -13.12 35.02
CA ALA A 284 -13.50 -12.96 36.10
C ALA A 284 -13.13 -11.48 36.38
N ASP A 285 -13.83 -10.52 35.77
CA ASP A 285 -13.58 -9.07 35.90
C ASP A 285 -12.15 -8.63 35.48
N LYS A 286 -11.54 -9.38 34.56
CA LYS A 286 -10.22 -9.08 33.99
C LYS A 286 -10.35 -8.28 32.69
N THR A 287 -10.94 -7.08 32.79
CA THR A 287 -11.34 -6.27 31.64
C THR A 287 -10.16 -5.86 30.74
N ASP A 288 -8.98 -5.59 31.29
CA ASP A 288 -7.80 -5.17 30.50
C ASP A 288 -7.20 -6.32 29.67
N GLU A 289 -7.21 -7.54 30.22
CA GLU A 289 -6.81 -8.76 29.48
C GLU A 289 -7.85 -9.08 28.39
N ALA A 290 -9.14 -8.94 28.70
CA ALA A 290 -10.22 -9.13 27.74
C ALA A 290 -10.15 -8.11 26.59
N ALA A 291 -9.93 -6.82 26.89
CA ALA A 291 -9.79 -5.76 25.89
C ALA A 291 -8.65 -6.04 24.91
N ARG A 292 -7.48 -6.45 25.42
CA ARG A 292 -6.33 -6.82 24.57
C ARG A 292 -6.64 -7.97 23.61
N LYS A 293 -7.34 -9.01 24.08
CA LYS A 293 -7.75 -10.14 23.22
C LYS A 293 -8.84 -9.75 22.24
N LEU A 294 -9.78 -8.89 22.63
CA LEU A 294 -10.80 -8.35 21.74
C LEU A 294 -10.19 -7.51 20.61
N ALA A 295 -9.07 -6.83 20.88
CA ALA A 295 -8.37 -6.01 19.88
C ALA A 295 -7.67 -6.80 18.77
N GLU A 296 -7.58 -8.12 18.88
CA GLU A 296 -7.05 -8.99 17.82
C GLU A 296 -8.13 -9.46 16.83
N LEU A 297 -9.41 -9.21 17.15
CA LEU A 297 -10.56 -9.71 16.39
C LEU A 297 -11.09 -8.69 15.36
N ASP A 298 -11.66 -9.20 14.28
CA ASP A 298 -12.27 -8.41 13.21
C ASP A 298 -13.81 -8.45 13.23
N ALA A 299 -14.43 -7.74 12.29
CA ALA A 299 -15.88 -7.73 12.13
C ALA A 299 -16.48 -9.13 11.88
N GLY A 300 -15.75 -10.04 11.24
CA GLY A 300 -16.18 -11.42 11.01
C GLY A 300 -16.28 -12.23 12.30
N ALA A 301 -15.32 -12.06 13.20
CA ALA A 301 -15.36 -12.64 14.54
C ALA A 301 -16.53 -12.06 15.35
N PHE A 302 -16.68 -10.74 15.38
CA PHE A 302 -17.77 -10.10 16.12
C PHE A 302 -19.15 -10.45 15.57
N ALA A 303 -19.28 -10.81 14.29
CA ALA A 303 -20.54 -11.28 13.72
C ALA A 303 -21.03 -12.63 14.32
N LEU A 304 -20.17 -13.39 15.01
CA LEU A 304 -20.54 -14.66 15.67
C LEU A 304 -21.34 -14.49 16.96
N VAL A 305 -21.39 -13.28 17.52
CA VAL A 305 -22.07 -12.99 18.79
C VAL A 305 -23.26 -12.05 18.58
N ASP A 306 -24.23 -12.14 19.47
CA ASP A 306 -25.41 -11.26 19.44
C ASP A 306 -25.11 -9.85 19.96
N TRP A 307 -26.08 -8.95 19.80
CA TRP A 307 -25.97 -7.57 20.28
C TRP A 307 -25.67 -7.46 21.79
N SER A 308 -26.22 -8.34 22.62
CA SER A 308 -26.04 -8.25 24.07
C SER A 308 -24.58 -8.46 24.48
N VAL A 309 -23.91 -9.38 23.79
CA VAL A 309 -22.48 -9.66 23.96
C VAL A 309 -21.63 -8.55 23.32
N LYS A 310 -21.96 -8.11 22.10
CA LYS A 310 -21.27 -6.99 21.44
C LYS A 310 -21.29 -5.72 22.28
N ALA A 311 -22.44 -5.37 22.88
CA ALA A 311 -22.58 -4.20 23.72
C ALA A 311 -21.64 -4.27 24.94
N ARG A 312 -21.54 -5.44 25.58
CA ARG A 312 -20.62 -5.66 26.71
C ARG A 312 -19.16 -5.52 26.30
N TYR A 313 -18.77 -6.11 25.16
CA TYR A 313 -17.40 -5.97 24.64
C TYR A 313 -17.10 -4.52 24.24
N LEU A 314 -18.06 -3.82 23.66
CA LEU A 314 -17.93 -2.41 23.34
C LEU A 314 -17.71 -1.57 24.60
N GLU A 315 -18.43 -1.83 25.69
CA GLU A 315 -18.18 -1.17 26.98
C GLU A 315 -16.75 -1.39 27.46
N ILE A 316 -16.31 -2.64 27.52
CA ILE A 316 -14.96 -3.02 27.93
C ILE A 316 -13.90 -2.30 27.09
N LEU A 317 -14.04 -2.32 25.77
CA LEU A 317 -13.11 -1.65 24.85
C LEU A 317 -13.13 -0.14 25.05
N THR A 318 -14.31 0.49 25.20
CA THR A 318 -14.40 1.94 25.40
C THR A 318 -13.79 2.40 26.72
N ASP A 319 -13.87 1.57 27.75
CA ASP A 319 -13.28 1.83 29.07
C ASP A 319 -11.76 1.65 29.05
N ALA A 320 -11.27 0.63 28.34
CA ALA A 320 -9.83 0.38 28.16
C ALA A 320 -9.16 1.27 27.09
N TRP A 321 -9.93 2.02 26.30
CA TRP A 321 -9.45 2.71 25.11
C TRP A 321 -8.45 3.83 25.41
N THR A 322 -7.18 3.44 25.36
CA THR A 322 -6.00 4.28 25.52
C THR A 322 -5.12 4.31 24.26
N LEU A 323 -5.12 3.23 23.47
CA LEU A 323 -4.26 3.05 22.30
C LEU A 323 -5.09 2.83 21.01
N GLU A 324 -4.39 2.68 19.89
CA GLU A 324 -4.96 2.46 18.55
C GLU A 324 -5.63 1.08 18.42
N ALA A 325 -5.18 0.08 19.18
CA ALA A 325 -5.67 -1.29 19.09
C ALA A 325 -7.15 -1.40 19.51
N GLU A 326 -7.53 -0.76 20.63
CA GLU A 326 -8.93 -0.75 21.08
C GLU A 326 -9.83 0.07 20.14
N GLU A 327 -9.30 1.17 19.56
CA GLU A 327 -10.02 1.95 18.53
C GLU A 327 -10.40 1.08 17.32
N LYS A 328 -9.42 0.33 16.80
CA LYS A 328 -9.64 -0.61 15.69
C LYS A 328 -10.69 -1.65 16.05
N ALA A 329 -10.61 -2.23 17.25
CA ALA A 329 -11.59 -3.20 17.73
C ALA A 329 -13.01 -2.63 17.79
N ILE A 330 -13.15 -1.39 18.28
CA ILE A 330 -14.43 -0.67 18.30
C ILE A 330 -14.97 -0.51 16.88
N ILE A 331 -14.13 -0.11 15.92
CA ILE A 331 -14.48 0.00 14.51
C ILE A 331 -14.97 -1.35 13.95
N GLU A 332 -14.25 -2.44 14.22
CA GLU A 332 -14.60 -3.78 13.77
C GLU A 332 -15.93 -4.27 14.39
N ILE A 333 -16.20 -3.95 15.65
CA ILE A 333 -17.52 -4.17 16.26
C ILE A 333 -18.61 -3.42 15.48
N LEU A 334 -18.41 -2.14 15.18
CA LEU A 334 -19.40 -1.35 14.43
C LEU A 334 -19.65 -1.91 13.02
N LYS A 335 -18.60 -2.39 12.33
CA LYS A 335 -18.72 -3.06 11.03
C LYS A 335 -19.51 -4.37 11.12
N SER A 336 -19.50 -5.05 12.27
CA SER A 336 -20.18 -6.34 12.48
C SER A 336 -21.68 -6.24 12.80
N MET A 337 -22.25 -5.05 12.95
CA MET A 337 -23.65 -4.85 13.37
C MET A 337 -24.61 -5.51 12.38
N ASN A 338 -25.66 -6.20 12.83
CA ASN A 338 -26.59 -6.91 11.93
C ASN A 338 -27.67 -6.00 11.34
N GLY A 339 -27.94 -4.87 12.00
CA GLY A 339 -29.05 -3.99 11.68
C GLY A 339 -28.82 -2.55 12.12
N ARG A 340 -29.65 -1.65 11.61
CA ARG A 340 -29.59 -0.22 11.95
C ARG A 340 -29.82 0.05 13.44
N ALA A 341 -30.71 -0.70 14.07
CA ALA A 341 -31.00 -0.56 15.50
C ALA A 341 -29.79 -0.92 16.39
N GLU A 342 -29.02 -1.97 16.05
CA GLU A 342 -27.79 -2.32 16.77
C GLU A 342 -26.73 -1.23 16.59
N LEU A 343 -26.57 -0.72 15.37
CA LEU A 343 -25.64 0.36 15.07
C LEU A 343 -25.99 1.64 15.87
N ASP A 344 -27.24 2.09 15.83
CA ASP A 344 -27.68 3.29 16.54
C ASP A 344 -27.49 3.14 18.07
N ALA A 345 -27.73 1.94 18.62
CA ALA A 345 -27.49 1.62 20.02
C ALA A 345 -25.99 1.66 20.38
N ALA A 346 -25.11 1.16 19.50
CA ALA A 346 -23.66 1.25 19.67
C ALA A 346 -23.18 2.70 19.65
N LEU A 347 -23.70 3.53 18.75
CA LEU A 347 -23.36 4.95 18.69
C LEU A 347 -23.86 5.71 19.93
N ALA A 348 -25.06 5.37 20.43
CA ALA A 348 -25.57 5.94 21.68
C ALA A 348 -24.68 5.58 22.87
N LEU A 349 -24.16 4.36 22.92
CA LEU A 349 -23.21 3.91 23.94
C LEU A 349 -21.89 4.69 23.86
N LEU A 350 -21.33 4.86 22.65
CA LEU A 350 -20.12 5.66 22.43
C LEU A 350 -20.32 7.13 22.85
N LYS A 351 -21.49 7.72 22.57
CA LYS A 351 -21.84 9.09 22.99
C LYS A 351 -21.96 9.18 24.51
N LYS A 352 -22.63 8.21 25.16
CA LYS A 352 -22.76 8.15 26.62
C LYS A 352 -21.40 8.08 27.32
N LYS A 353 -20.41 7.42 26.70
CA LYS A 353 -19.04 7.28 27.20
C LYS A 353 -18.09 8.41 26.79
N ASP A 354 -18.59 9.44 26.08
CA ASP A 354 -17.77 10.54 25.54
C ASP A 354 -16.63 10.07 24.62
N LYS A 355 -16.86 8.97 23.88
CA LYS A 355 -15.91 8.37 22.95
C LYS A 355 -16.26 8.58 21.48
N PHE A 356 -17.51 8.99 21.19
CA PHE A 356 -17.97 9.21 19.81
C PHE A 356 -17.12 10.26 19.09
N ASP A 357 -16.98 11.47 19.65
CA ASP A 357 -16.19 12.53 19.02
C ASP A 357 -14.69 12.20 18.98
N LYS A 358 -14.20 11.39 19.93
CA LYS A 358 -12.83 10.86 19.89
C LYS A 358 -12.62 9.95 18.68
N LEU A 359 -13.55 9.01 18.44
CA LEU A 359 -13.48 8.04 17.33
C LEU A 359 -13.45 8.70 15.95
N PHE A 360 -14.19 9.79 15.80
CA PHE A 360 -14.31 10.47 14.52
C PHE A 360 -13.40 11.70 14.39
N ARG A 361 -12.45 11.91 15.31
CA ARG A 361 -11.55 13.07 15.26
C ARG A 361 -10.63 13.03 14.04
N ASP A 362 -10.03 11.85 13.80
CA ASP A 362 -9.01 11.66 12.79
C ASP A 362 -9.48 10.63 11.76
N ILE A 363 -9.61 11.06 10.49
CA ILE A 363 -9.98 10.15 9.39
C ILE A 363 -8.72 9.40 8.96
N ASN A 364 -8.52 8.22 9.54
CA ASN A 364 -7.55 7.26 9.05
C ASN A 364 -8.22 6.26 8.06
N SER A 365 -7.43 5.37 7.50
CA SER A 365 -7.90 4.33 6.57
C SER A 365 -8.94 3.38 7.18
N GLN A 366 -8.87 3.15 8.50
CA GLN A 366 -9.80 2.29 9.23
C GLN A 366 -11.17 2.93 9.38
N LEU A 367 -11.20 4.22 9.72
CA LEU A 367 -12.43 4.99 9.78
C LEU A 367 -13.06 5.09 8.40
N TRP A 368 -12.27 5.31 7.35
CA TRP A 368 -12.78 5.27 5.99
C TRP A 368 -13.40 3.91 5.63
N SER A 369 -12.75 2.80 5.99
CA SER A 369 -13.29 1.45 5.82
C SER A 369 -14.64 1.28 6.55
N LEU A 370 -14.77 1.82 7.77
CA LEU A 370 -16.04 1.84 8.50
C LEU A 370 -17.13 2.59 7.73
N LEU A 371 -16.83 3.79 7.25
CA LEU A 371 -17.78 4.60 6.48
C LEU A 371 -18.27 3.86 5.24
N VAL A 372 -17.35 3.26 4.49
CA VAL A 372 -17.68 2.47 3.29
C VAL A 372 -18.60 1.30 3.66
N GLU A 373 -18.25 0.51 4.67
CA GLU A 373 -19.03 -0.68 5.02
C GLU A 373 -20.42 -0.32 5.58
N VAL A 374 -20.49 0.69 6.45
CA VAL A 374 -21.75 1.18 7.00
C VAL A 374 -22.64 1.76 5.90
N GLY A 375 -22.09 2.56 4.98
CA GLY A 375 -22.87 3.13 3.90
C GLY A 375 -23.32 2.12 2.86
N LYS A 376 -22.54 1.06 2.63
CA LYS A 376 -22.94 -0.07 1.79
C LYS A 376 -24.09 -0.86 2.40
N ARG A 377 -24.08 -1.06 3.72
CA ARG A 377 -25.05 -1.92 4.43
C ARG A 377 -26.32 -1.20 4.87
N PHE A 378 -26.19 0.05 5.32
CA PHE A 378 -27.25 0.81 5.98
C PHE A 378 -27.55 2.15 5.30
N GLY A 379 -26.75 2.53 4.30
CA GLY A 379 -27.02 3.70 3.49
C GLY A 379 -28.24 3.50 2.61
N ASP A 380 -28.80 4.61 2.13
CA ASP A 380 -29.87 4.55 1.15
C ASP A 380 -29.39 3.83 -0.12
N THR A 381 -30.26 3.00 -0.69
CA THR A 381 -30.03 2.29 -1.96
C THR A 381 -30.15 3.19 -3.18
N VAL A 382 -30.68 4.41 -3.03
CA VAL A 382 -30.77 5.41 -4.11
C VAL A 382 -29.39 5.61 -4.75
N PRO A 383 -29.25 5.40 -6.07
CA PRO A 383 -27.98 5.62 -6.76
C PRO A 383 -27.51 7.05 -6.56
N PHE A 384 -26.20 7.22 -6.41
CA PHE A 384 -25.61 8.55 -6.33
C PHE A 384 -25.95 9.33 -7.60
N SER A 385 -26.78 10.34 -7.42
CA SER A 385 -27.41 11.07 -8.48
C SER A 385 -26.60 12.30 -8.84
N TYR A 386 -26.85 12.78 -10.05
CA TYR A 386 -26.36 14.06 -10.52
C TYR A 386 -26.62 15.19 -9.50
N ARG A 387 -27.82 15.27 -8.94
CA ARG A 387 -28.23 16.33 -8.01
C ARG A 387 -27.42 16.30 -6.72
N GLU A 388 -27.07 15.11 -6.24
CA GLU A 388 -26.26 14.95 -5.03
C GLU A 388 -24.81 15.39 -5.27
N LEU A 389 -24.24 15.13 -6.45
CA LEU A 389 -22.92 15.65 -6.81
C LEU A 389 -22.91 17.19 -6.82
N VAL A 390 -23.95 17.82 -7.38
CA VAL A 390 -24.09 19.29 -7.38
C VAL A 390 -24.17 19.84 -5.97
N HIS A 391 -25.06 19.29 -5.14
CA HIS A 391 -25.18 19.71 -3.75
C HIS A 391 -23.87 19.54 -2.98
N LEU A 392 -23.10 18.49 -3.28
CA LEU A 392 -21.81 18.26 -2.67
C LEU A 392 -20.78 19.31 -3.05
N LEU A 393 -20.69 19.64 -4.34
CA LEU A 393 -19.80 20.70 -4.84
C LEU A 393 -20.21 22.08 -4.31
N GLN A 394 -21.52 22.35 -4.18
CA GLN A 394 -22.05 23.58 -3.60
C GLN A 394 -21.75 23.70 -2.11
N ASP A 395 -21.93 22.62 -1.35
CA ASP A 395 -21.64 22.59 0.08
C ASP A 395 -20.16 22.72 0.39
N ALA A 396 -19.30 22.26 -0.52
CA ALA A 396 -17.86 22.46 -0.43
C ALA A 396 -17.41 23.87 -0.85
N GLY A 397 -18.34 24.73 -1.31
CA GLY A 397 -18.04 26.09 -1.77
C GLY A 397 -17.33 26.15 -3.12
N LEU A 398 -17.28 25.04 -3.86
CA LEU A 398 -16.67 24.97 -5.20
C LEU A 398 -17.61 25.47 -6.29
N VAL A 399 -18.92 25.42 -6.02
CA VAL A 399 -19.96 25.89 -6.93
C VAL A 399 -20.85 26.86 -6.15
N PRO A 400 -21.15 28.06 -6.70
CA PRO A 400 -22.07 28.99 -6.05
C PRO A 400 -23.44 28.36 -5.80
N ARG A 401 -24.03 28.64 -4.62
CA ARG A 401 -25.40 28.20 -4.29
C ARG A 401 -26.45 28.86 -5.19
N ASP A 402 -26.22 30.10 -5.60
CA ASP A 402 -27.05 30.85 -6.55
C ASP A 402 -26.44 30.82 -7.96
N TRP A 403 -26.55 29.66 -8.62
CA TRP A 403 -26.03 29.42 -9.97
C TRP A 403 -26.82 30.13 -11.09
N LYS A 404 -27.95 30.80 -10.77
CA LYS A 404 -28.78 31.52 -11.77
C LYS A 404 -27.99 32.54 -12.60
N ASP A 405 -26.86 33.03 -12.09
CA ASP A 405 -26.01 33.99 -12.80
C ASP A 405 -25.06 33.34 -13.82
N ILE A 406 -24.62 32.10 -13.60
CA ILE A 406 -23.80 31.36 -14.57
C ILE A 406 -24.70 30.79 -15.68
N ALA A 407 -25.90 30.32 -15.34
CA ALA A 407 -26.90 29.91 -16.34
C ALA A 407 -27.30 31.05 -17.31
N LYS A 408 -27.28 32.31 -16.88
CA LYS A 408 -27.50 33.48 -17.76
C LYS A 408 -26.41 33.67 -18.81
N GLN A 409 -25.23 33.09 -18.59
CA GLN A 409 -24.09 33.17 -19.49
C GLN A 409 -23.97 31.95 -20.44
N ILE A 410 -24.93 31.01 -20.37
CA ILE A 410 -24.99 29.81 -21.21
C ILE A 410 -26.28 29.87 -22.04
N THR A 411 -26.14 29.99 -23.36
CA THR A 411 -27.29 30.00 -24.28
C THR A 411 -27.29 28.73 -25.13
N LEU A 412 -28.36 27.94 -25.09
CA LEU A 412 -28.54 26.78 -25.96
C LEU A 412 -29.00 27.23 -27.35
N ALA A 413 -28.11 27.13 -28.34
CA ALA A 413 -28.42 27.38 -29.74
C ALA A 413 -28.54 26.06 -30.53
N ALA A 414 -29.08 26.13 -31.75
CA ALA A 414 -29.24 24.97 -32.62
C ALA A 414 -27.90 24.27 -32.99
N ALA A 415 -26.77 25.00 -32.89
CA ALA A 415 -25.42 24.46 -33.12
C ALA A 415 -24.75 23.91 -31.85
N GLY A 416 -25.42 23.96 -30.70
CA GLY A 416 -24.88 23.59 -29.39
C GLY A 416 -24.85 24.76 -28.40
N PRO A 417 -24.33 24.53 -27.18
CA PRO A 417 -24.24 25.57 -26.15
C PRO A 417 -23.21 26.65 -26.53
N ILE A 418 -23.64 27.90 -26.48
CA ILE A 418 -22.79 29.08 -26.61
C ILE A 418 -22.43 29.50 -25.18
N LEU A 419 -21.15 29.31 -24.83
CA LEU A 419 -20.58 29.75 -23.56
C LEU A 419 -20.01 31.16 -23.75
N ASN A 420 -20.33 32.08 -22.85
CA ASN A 420 -19.64 33.37 -22.80
C ASN A 420 -18.14 33.11 -22.52
N PRO A 421 -17.20 33.59 -23.35
CA PRO A 421 -15.76 33.41 -23.10
C PRO A 421 -15.32 33.99 -21.75
N ASN A 422 -16.02 35.00 -21.22
CA ASN A 422 -15.74 35.56 -19.89
C ASN A 422 -16.04 34.56 -18.76
N LEU A 423 -16.85 33.53 -19.00
CA LEU A 423 -17.21 32.53 -18.01
C LEU A 423 -16.02 31.65 -17.61
N PHE A 424 -15.11 31.39 -18.55
CA PHE A 424 -13.86 30.68 -18.26
C PHE A 424 -12.85 31.56 -17.53
N VAL A 425 -12.84 32.86 -17.82
CA VAL A 425 -11.98 33.84 -17.15
C VAL A 425 -12.45 34.09 -15.72
N GLU A 426 -13.76 34.26 -15.49
CA GLU A 426 -14.35 34.35 -14.15
C GLU A 426 -14.14 33.06 -13.35
N ALA A 427 -14.24 31.89 -14.00
CA ALA A 427 -13.92 30.62 -13.36
C ALA A 427 -12.45 30.50 -12.97
N GLU A 428 -11.52 31.02 -13.78
CA GLU A 428 -10.08 31.06 -13.49
C GLU A 428 -9.75 32.05 -12.37
N GLU A 429 -10.43 33.21 -12.31
CA GLU A 429 -10.31 34.18 -11.22
C GLU A 429 -10.95 33.69 -9.91
N ALA A 430 -12.10 33.03 -9.98
CA ALA A 430 -12.74 32.39 -8.85
C ALA A 430 -11.86 31.24 -8.32
N ALA A 431 -11.26 30.45 -9.21
CA ALA A 431 -10.27 29.44 -8.87
C ALA A 431 -9.05 30.05 -8.17
N ARG A 432 -8.49 31.15 -8.69
CA ARG A 432 -7.37 31.86 -8.06
C ARG A 432 -7.72 32.40 -6.67
N SER A 433 -8.90 33.01 -6.54
CA SER A 433 -9.43 33.50 -5.25
C SER A 433 -9.72 32.36 -4.26
N PHE A 434 -10.10 31.19 -4.77
CA PHE A 434 -10.32 29.97 -3.99
C PHE A 434 -9.02 29.35 -3.49
N VAL A 435 -7.95 29.39 -4.29
CA VAL A 435 -6.59 29.02 -3.89
C VAL A 435 -6.09 29.95 -2.77
N GLU A 436 -6.38 31.24 -2.86
CA GLU A 436 -6.07 32.22 -1.81
C GLU A 436 -6.90 31.98 -0.53
N PHE A 437 -8.17 31.59 -0.66
CA PHE A 437 -9.03 31.21 0.47
C PHE A 437 -8.59 29.91 1.15
N LEU A 438 -8.16 28.91 0.38
CA LEU A 438 -7.64 27.62 0.89
C LEU A 438 -6.34 27.78 1.70
N GLY A 439 -5.60 28.88 1.52
CA GLY A 439 -4.46 29.24 2.38
C GLY A 439 -4.81 29.37 3.87
N GLY A 440 -6.10 29.50 4.23
CA GLY A 440 -6.58 29.61 5.61
C GLY A 440 -7.13 28.33 6.25
N ALA A 441 -7.34 27.24 5.50
CA ALA A 441 -7.93 26.00 6.00
C ALA A 441 -7.03 24.79 5.65
N LEU A 442 -6.38 24.24 6.67
CA LEU A 442 -5.35 23.17 6.70
C LEU A 442 -5.23 22.15 5.53
N GLU A 443 -3.97 21.68 5.38
CA GLU A 443 -3.47 20.48 4.66
C GLU A 443 -3.46 20.46 3.11
N GLY A 444 -3.96 21.51 2.45
CA GLY A 444 -3.78 21.71 0.99
C GLY A 444 -2.44 22.34 0.55
N LEU A 445 -1.52 22.59 1.49
CA LEU A 445 -0.29 23.39 1.28
C LEU A 445 0.74 22.74 0.34
N VAL A 446 0.79 21.41 0.23
CA VAL A 446 1.84 20.72 -0.55
C VAL A 446 1.64 20.89 -2.05
N MET A 447 0.41 20.72 -2.56
CA MET A 447 0.08 20.95 -3.97
C MET A 447 0.18 22.44 -4.34
N LEU A 448 -0.18 23.33 -3.41
CA LEU A 448 -0.17 24.80 -3.58
C LEU A 448 1.26 25.35 -3.73
N VAL A 449 2.25 24.67 -3.14
CA VAL A 449 3.67 25.06 -3.18
C VAL A 449 4.46 24.28 -4.24
N ALA A 450 4.14 23.01 -4.50
CA ALA A 450 4.91 22.16 -5.42
C ALA A 450 4.47 22.31 -6.89
N HIS A 451 3.16 22.44 -7.15
CA HIS A 451 2.58 22.47 -8.49
C HIS A 451 1.35 23.40 -8.55
N PRO A 452 1.51 24.72 -8.31
CA PRO A 452 0.40 25.67 -8.31
C PRO A 452 -0.37 25.69 -9.64
N ASP A 453 0.33 25.42 -10.75
CA ASP A 453 -0.21 25.25 -12.09
C ASP A 453 -1.18 24.06 -12.20
N ARG A 454 -0.85 22.90 -11.62
CA ARG A 454 -1.76 21.74 -11.59
C ARG A 454 -2.96 21.94 -10.69
N LEU A 455 -2.80 22.73 -9.63
CA LEU A 455 -3.89 23.09 -8.74
C LEU A 455 -4.89 24.01 -9.47
N ILE A 456 -4.36 25.01 -10.20
CA ILE A 456 -5.14 25.87 -11.11
C ILE A 456 -5.85 25.02 -12.17
N GLU A 457 -5.15 24.08 -12.81
CA GLU A 457 -5.74 23.15 -13.79
C GLU A 457 -6.86 22.31 -13.17
N GLY A 458 -6.67 21.77 -11.95
CA GLY A 458 -7.70 21.05 -11.21
C GLY A 458 -8.94 21.88 -10.94
N THR A 459 -8.78 23.10 -10.47
CA THR A 459 -9.90 24.03 -10.27
C THR A 459 -10.57 24.43 -11.58
N ALA A 460 -9.83 24.64 -12.67
CA ALA A 460 -10.40 24.91 -13.99
C ALA A 460 -11.22 23.71 -14.51
N GLN A 461 -10.79 22.49 -14.22
CA GLN A 461 -11.53 21.27 -14.56
C GLN A 461 -12.75 21.07 -13.66
N LEU A 462 -12.71 21.47 -12.39
CA LEU A 462 -13.88 21.54 -11.52
C LEU A 462 -14.90 22.58 -12.01
N ALA A 463 -14.43 23.73 -12.51
CA ALA A 463 -15.31 24.71 -13.15
C ALA A 463 -15.93 24.17 -14.44
N LYS A 464 -15.14 23.50 -15.29
CA LYS A 464 -15.64 22.82 -16.49
C LYS A 464 -16.65 21.73 -16.13
N LEU A 465 -16.39 20.93 -15.10
CA LEU A 465 -17.33 19.95 -14.57
C LEU A 465 -18.64 20.63 -14.18
N SER A 466 -18.57 21.78 -13.52
CA SER A 466 -19.75 22.56 -13.11
C SER A 466 -20.56 23.06 -14.32
N VAL A 467 -19.90 23.52 -15.38
CA VAL A 467 -20.57 23.89 -16.65
C VAL A 467 -21.21 22.67 -17.32
N MET A 468 -20.50 21.54 -17.40
CA MET A 468 -21.04 20.30 -17.98
C MET A 468 -22.21 19.79 -17.16
N VAL A 469 -22.13 19.89 -15.85
CA VAL A 469 -23.23 19.61 -14.93
C VAL A 469 -24.45 20.45 -15.31
N GLN A 470 -24.32 21.76 -15.52
CA GLN A 470 -25.47 22.58 -15.89
C GLN A 470 -26.05 22.25 -17.26
N LEU A 471 -25.18 22.03 -18.24
CA LEU A 471 -25.60 21.64 -19.58
C LEU A 471 -26.40 20.33 -19.53
N ALA A 472 -26.01 19.39 -18.67
CA ALA A 472 -26.76 18.16 -18.44
C ALA A 472 -28.16 18.46 -17.85
N GLU A 473 -28.27 19.38 -16.89
CA GLU A 473 -29.53 19.83 -16.29
C GLU A 473 -30.49 20.46 -17.32
N MET A 474 -29.93 21.20 -18.27
CA MET A 474 -30.68 21.80 -19.39
C MET A 474 -31.02 20.79 -20.50
N GLY A 475 -30.67 19.51 -20.32
CA GLY A 475 -30.96 18.44 -21.28
C GLY A 475 -30.00 18.34 -22.46
N TYR A 476 -28.83 18.98 -22.41
CA TYR A 476 -27.81 18.84 -23.45
C TYR A 476 -27.16 17.44 -23.37
N GLN A 477 -27.54 16.55 -24.30
CA GLN A 477 -27.21 15.13 -24.25
C GLN A 477 -25.70 14.82 -24.06
N PRO A 478 -24.75 15.49 -24.76
CA PRO A 478 -23.33 15.20 -24.55
C PRO A 478 -22.84 15.47 -23.12
N ALA A 479 -23.43 16.46 -22.46
CA ALA A 479 -23.12 16.76 -21.07
C ALA A 479 -23.80 15.78 -20.10
N VAL A 480 -25.03 15.33 -20.40
CA VAL A 480 -25.69 14.23 -19.68
C VAL A 480 -24.83 12.97 -19.72
N ASP A 481 -24.35 12.59 -20.91
CA ASP A 481 -23.51 11.40 -21.09
C ASP A 481 -22.17 11.53 -20.37
N PHE A 482 -21.55 12.72 -20.42
CA PHE A 482 -20.31 13.03 -19.70
C PHE A 482 -20.47 12.88 -18.19
N VAL A 483 -21.48 13.51 -17.61
CA VAL A 483 -21.80 13.42 -16.17
C VAL A 483 -22.15 11.99 -15.78
N ALA A 484 -22.97 11.29 -16.57
CA ALA A 484 -23.32 9.90 -16.31
C ALA A 484 -22.08 8.99 -16.31
N ASN A 485 -21.11 9.26 -17.18
CA ASN A 485 -19.83 8.54 -17.18
C ASN A 485 -18.99 8.85 -15.93
N ILE A 486 -18.95 10.10 -15.47
CA ILE A 486 -18.28 10.48 -14.20
C ILE A 486 -18.93 9.75 -13.03
N LEU A 487 -20.27 9.74 -12.94
CA LEU A 487 -20.99 9.04 -11.89
C LEU A 487 -20.76 7.52 -11.94
N LYS A 488 -20.64 6.93 -13.13
CA LYS A 488 -20.26 5.52 -13.30
C LYS A 488 -18.81 5.24 -12.91
N GLN A 489 -17.92 6.21 -13.07
CA GLN A 489 -16.50 6.09 -12.77
C GLN A 489 -16.17 6.40 -11.31
N LEU A 490 -17.06 7.08 -10.58
CA LEU A 490 -16.94 7.27 -9.13
C LEU A 490 -16.79 5.91 -8.46
N ALA A 491 -15.68 5.75 -7.76
CA ALA A 491 -15.39 4.54 -7.00
C ALA A 491 -16.58 4.27 -6.06
N PRO A 492 -17.18 3.07 -6.08
CA PRO A 492 -18.29 2.73 -5.18
C PRO A 492 -17.96 3.00 -3.71
N SER A 493 -16.69 2.83 -3.31
CA SER A 493 -16.20 3.17 -1.97
C SER A 493 -16.46 4.63 -1.59
N VAL A 494 -16.31 5.58 -2.51
CA VAL A 494 -16.54 7.00 -2.23
C VAL A 494 -18.03 7.28 -1.97
N VAL A 495 -18.91 6.72 -2.80
CA VAL A 495 -20.36 6.83 -2.62
C VAL A 495 -20.79 6.20 -1.30
N TYR A 496 -20.33 4.98 -1.01
CA TYR A 496 -20.64 4.32 0.24
C TYR A 496 -20.06 5.06 1.44
N GLY A 497 -18.84 5.61 1.35
CA GLY A 497 -18.24 6.41 2.41
C GLY A 497 -19.12 7.60 2.83
N MET A 498 -19.70 8.33 1.88
CA MET A 498 -20.65 9.42 2.19
C MET A 498 -21.91 8.93 2.88
N LYS A 499 -22.51 7.87 2.32
CA LYS A 499 -23.73 7.29 2.88
C LYS A 499 -23.47 6.80 4.30
N GLY A 500 -22.30 6.24 4.57
CA GLY A 500 -21.85 5.85 5.90
C GLY A 500 -21.71 7.04 6.82
N ALA A 501 -21.10 8.14 6.37
CA ALA A 501 -20.97 9.36 7.16
C ALA A 501 -22.34 9.93 7.57
N ALA A 502 -23.29 9.94 6.64
CA ALA A 502 -24.66 10.35 6.90
C ALA A 502 -25.37 9.40 7.89
N VAL A 503 -25.20 8.09 7.71
CA VAL A 503 -25.77 7.06 8.61
C VAL A 503 -25.24 7.20 10.03
N LEU A 504 -23.93 7.38 10.19
CA LEU A 504 -23.28 7.49 11.50
C LEU A 504 -23.55 8.85 12.17
N GLY A 505 -24.16 9.80 11.47
CA GLY A 505 -24.52 11.12 12.00
C GLY A 505 -23.28 11.93 12.38
N ILE A 506 -22.22 11.84 11.59
CA ILE A 506 -20.95 12.49 11.92
C ILE A 506 -21.05 13.98 11.59
N GLY A 507 -20.49 14.83 12.45
CA GLY A 507 -20.60 16.28 12.37
C GLY A 507 -20.12 16.89 11.06
N GLU A 508 -20.51 18.15 10.82
CA GLU A 508 -20.24 18.86 9.56
C GLU A 508 -18.75 18.92 9.18
N SER A 509 -17.83 18.91 10.16
CA SER A 509 -16.38 18.94 9.90
C SER A 509 -15.90 17.66 9.21
N LEU A 510 -16.39 16.49 9.63
CA LEU A 510 -16.02 15.21 9.02
C LEU A 510 -16.68 15.06 7.65
N LEU A 511 -17.97 15.41 7.57
CA LEU A 511 -18.70 15.41 6.32
C LEU A 511 -17.97 16.28 5.29
N ARG A 512 -17.47 17.45 5.69
CA ARG A 512 -16.64 18.32 4.85
C ARG A 512 -15.38 17.62 4.35
N ARG A 513 -14.62 16.93 5.21
CA ARG A 513 -13.41 16.18 4.80
C ARG A 513 -13.73 15.06 3.81
N VAL A 514 -14.81 14.29 4.06
CA VAL A 514 -15.27 13.25 3.13
C VAL A 514 -15.65 13.86 1.79
N LYS A 515 -16.41 14.96 1.78
CA LYS A 515 -16.76 15.71 0.55
C LYS A 515 -15.51 16.12 -0.22
N TRP A 516 -14.49 16.63 0.49
CA TRP A 516 -13.21 17.01 -0.12
C TRP A 516 -12.44 15.85 -0.76
N ALA A 517 -12.45 14.66 -0.16
CA ALA A 517 -11.83 13.49 -0.77
C ALA A 517 -12.45 13.15 -2.14
N ILE A 518 -13.76 13.34 -2.29
CA ILE A 518 -14.49 13.12 -3.56
C ILE A 518 -14.11 14.16 -4.60
N ILE A 519 -14.06 15.42 -4.17
CA ILE A 519 -13.66 16.54 -5.01
C ILE A 519 -12.27 16.27 -5.58
N TRP A 520 -11.34 15.83 -4.74
CA TRP A 520 -9.99 15.50 -5.17
C TRP A 520 -9.95 14.29 -6.10
N GLU A 521 -10.71 13.23 -5.80
CA GLU A 521 -10.81 12.06 -6.69
C GLU A 521 -11.32 12.48 -8.07
N VAL A 522 -12.41 13.26 -8.13
CA VAL A 522 -13.00 13.76 -9.38
C VAL A 522 -12.05 14.70 -10.11
N ALA A 523 -11.40 15.64 -9.41
CA ALA A 523 -10.40 16.54 -9.98
C ALA A 523 -9.19 15.76 -10.53
N SER A 524 -8.79 14.67 -9.87
CA SER A 524 -7.61 13.88 -10.25
C SER A 524 -7.75 13.22 -11.63
N TRP A 525 -8.98 12.92 -12.05
CA TRP A 525 -9.24 12.31 -13.35
C TRP A 525 -9.00 13.26 -14.52
N PHE A 526 -9.08 14.57 -14.26
CA PHE A 526 -8.89 15.59 -15.28
C PHE A 526 -7.43 16.02 -15.46
N ILE A 527 -6.58 15.78 -14.47
CA ILE A 527 -5.16 16.18 -14.49
C ILE A 527 -4.25 15.03 -14.99
N GLY A 528 -4.80 13.86 -15.33
CA GLY A 528 -4.01 12.70 -15.77
C GLY A 528 -3.48 11.91 -14.57
N ILE A 529 -4.07 10.73 -14.38
CA ILE A 529 -3.95 9.87 -13.18
C ILE A 529 -2.50 9.49 -12.83
N GLY A 530 -1.56 9.53 -13.78
CA GLY A 530 -0.15 9.23 -13.52
C GLY A 530 0.57 10.26 -12.64
N GLU A 531 0.13 11.53 -12.69
CA GLU A 531 0.85 12.64 -12.06
C GLU A 531 0.32 12.97 -10.66
N ILE A 532 -0.98 12.71 -10.41
CA ILE A 532 -1.60 12.93 -9.10
C ILE A 532 -1.54 11.72 -8.20
N LYS A 533 -1.60 10.48 -8.71
CA LYS A 533 -1.29 9.33 -7.85
C LYS A 533 0.15 9.37 -7.36
N ALA A 534 1.07 9.94 -8.13
CA ALA A 534 2.42 10.25 -7.64
C ALA A 534 2.37 11.29 -6.50
N ALA A 535 1.64 12.40 -6.70
CA ALA A 535 1.54 13.49 -5.73
C ALA A 535 0.77 13.17 -4.43
N ILE A 536 -0.35 12.43 -4.50
CA ILE A 536 -1.22 12.12 -3.34
C ILE A 536 -0.67 10.95 -2.53
N THR A 537 -0.11 9.92 -3.18
CA THR A 537 0.58 8.83 -2.47
C THR A 537 1.94 9.31 -1.90
N GLY A 538 2.40 10.49 -2.31
CA GLY A 538 3.64 11.15 -1.86
C GLY A 538 3.46 12.29 -0.84
N ALA A 539 2.23 12.61 -0.41
CA ALA A 539 1.91 13.77 0.41
C ALA A 539 2.23 13.64 1.92
N GLY A 540 3.06 12.68 2.33
CA GLY A 540 3.66 12.63 3.67
C GLY A 540 5.06 13.26 3.65
N VAL A 541 5.16 14.59 3.72
CA VAL A 541 6.42 15.37 3.93
C VAL A 541 7.55 15.13 2.89
N SER A 542 7.42 14.16 1.98
CA SER A 542 8.50 13.62 1.15
C SER A 542 8.73 14.27 -0.20
N GLU A 543 7.82 15.10 -0.74
CA GLU A 543 7.95 15.57 -2.13
C GLU A 543 8.73 16.88 -2.34
N LYS A 544 8.81 17.77 -1.34
CA LYS A 544 9.86 18.81 -1.36
C LYS A 544 11.27 18.19 -1.35
N LEU A 545 11.38 16.97 -0.80
CA LEU A 545 12.62 16.17 -0.77
C LEU A 545 12.89 15.50 -2.12
N ALA A 546 11.88 14.86 -2.73
CA ALA A 546 12.05 14.08 -3.97
C ALA A 546 12.21 14.91 -5.26
N ALA A 547 11.54 16.06 -5.39
CA ALA A 547 11.52 16.83 -6.65
C ALA A 547 12.88 17.46 -7.03
N GLN A 548 13.84 17.51 -6.10
CA GLN A 548 15.16 18.08 -6.32
C GLN A 548 16.30 17.04 -6.27
N MET A 549 16.02 15.73 -6.17
CA MET A 549 17.02 14.72 -5.82
C MET A 549 17.24 13.62 -6.85
N ASP A 550 18.52 13.30 -7.09
CA ASP A 550 18.95 12.12 -7.84
C ASP A 550 18.73 10.82 -7.01
N ASN A 551 17.88 9.95 -7.52
CA ASN A 551 17.53 8.65 -6.93
C ASN A 551 18.67 7.61 -6.98
N GLY A 552 19.82 7.93 -7.59
CA GLY A 552 21.01 7.06 -7.65
C GLY A 552 21.86 7.01 -6.36
N SER A 553 21.55 7.80 -5.34
CA SER A 553 22.36 7.95 -4.11
C SER A 553 21.77 7.22 -2.89
N ALA A 554 22.62 6.53 -2.10
CA ALA A 554 22.20 5.76 -0.93
C ALA A 554 21.72 6.64 0.27
N GLY A 555 20.75 6.12 1.04
CA GLY A 555 20.18 6.65 2.30
C GLY A 555 18.82 7.35 2.19
N SER A 556 18.20 7.74 3.32
CA SER A 556 16.81 8.22 3.35
C SER A 556 16.63 9.57 2.60
N LEU A 557 15.39 9.86 2.15
CA LEU A 557 15.07 11.14 1.49
C LEU A 557 15.37 12.34 2.40
N PHE A 558 15.14 12.19 3.70
CA PHE A 558 15.39 13.22 4.70
C PHE A 558 16.89 13.49 4.89
N GLU A 559 17.73 12.46 5.04
CA GLU A 559 19.19 12.60 5.10
C GLU A 559 19.77 13.36 3.90
N ARG A 560 19.23 13.10 2.70
CA ARG A 560 19.68 13.78 1.48
C ARG A 560 19.32 15.27 1.49
N TRP A 561 18.24 15.66 2.16
CA TRP A 561 17.83 17.06 2.24
C TRP A 561 18.61 17.80 3.30
N VAL A 562 18.84 17.16 4.45
CA VAL A 562 19.72 17.69 5.48
C VAL A 562 21.10 17.99 4.88
N ASN A 563 21.63 17.07 4.07
CA ASN A 563 22.88 17.28 3.32
C ASN A 563 22.88 18.57 2.48
N LYS A 564 21.80 18.80 1.73
CA LYS A 564 21.70 19.94 0.80
C LYS A 564 21.42 21.25 1.53
N GLN A 565 20.40 21.26 2.38
CA GLN A 565 19.82 22.49 2.92
C GLN A 565 20.48 22.91 4.23
N VAL A 566 20.90 21.96 5.06
CA VAL A 566 21.58 22.27 6.32
C VAL A 566 23.09 22.40 6.11
N PHE A 567 23.69 21.48 5.34
CA PHE A 567 25.15 21.43 5.16
C PHE A 567 25.66 21.96 3.82
N GLY A 568 24.78 22.46 2.94
CA GLY A 568 25.16 23.07 1.67
C GLY A 568 25.88 22.13 0.68
N ARG A 569 25.77 20.80 0.87
CA ARG A 569 26.47 19.82 0.03
C ARG A 569 25.71 19.57 -1.27
N GLN A 570 26.46 19.37 -2.36
CA GLN A 570 25.86 18.96 -3.63
C GLN A 570 25.18 17.59 -3.52
N ILE A 571 24.01 17.45 -4.12
CA ILE A 571 23.29 16.18 -4.21
C ILE A 571 24.16 15.18 -4.98
N GLY A 572 24.38 13.99 -4.39
CA GLY A 572 25.26 12.96 -4.94
C GLY A 572 26.72 13.04 -4.49
N ALA A 573 27.11 14.05 -3.70
CA ALA A 573 28.45 14.08 -3.09
C ALA A 573 28.65 12.88 -2.16
N SER A 574 29.83 12.26 -2.23
CA SER A 574 30.20 11.15 -1.34
C SER A 574 30.04 11.56 0.12
N ARG A 575 29.28 10.78 0.88
CA ARG A 575 29.11 10.98 2.31
C ARG A 575 30.47 10.86 3.00
N THR A 576 30.81 11.82 3.85
CA THR A 576 31.94 11.68 4.77
C THR A 576 31.49 10.76 5.91
N ARG A 577 31.46 9.45 5.66
CA ARG A 577 31.07 8.48 6.69
C ARG A 577 32.14 8.42 7.76
N LEU A 578 31.79 8.73 9.00
CA LEU A 578 32.67 8.50 10.13
C LEU A 578 32.72 6.99 10.42
N ARG A 579 33.85 6.36 10.07
CA ARG A 579 34.13 4.97 10.41
C ARG A 579 35.07 4.95 11.61
N VAL A 580 34.62 4.39 12.72
CA VAL A 580 35.39 4.25 13.96
C VAL A 580 35.50 2.77 14.25
N ARG A 581 36.71 2.22 14.08
CA ARG A 581 36.99 0.83 14.46
C ARG A 581 37.53 0.80 15.88
N MET A 582 37.10 -0.19 16.66
CA MET A 582 37.56 -0.37 18.04
C MET A 582 39.07 -0.55 18.10
N ALA A 583 39.62 -1.38 17.20
CA ALA A 583 41.06 -1.65 17.15
C ALA A 583 41.93 -0.39 16.94
N ASP A 584 41.39 0.61 16.25
CA ASP A 584 42.07 1.89 15.98
C ASP A 584 41.84 2.94 17.08
N ASN A 585 40.91 2.65 18.02
CA ASN A 585 40.45 3.56 19.07
C ASN A 585 40.39 2.88 20.44
N PRO A 586 41.52 2.33 20.96
CA PRO A 586 41.54 1.61 22.23
C PRO A 586 41.17 2.50 23.43
N HIS A 587 41.27 3.83 23.30
CA HIS A 587 40.87 4.79 24.32
C HIS A 587 39.35 4.94 24.47
N LEU A 588 38.56 4.37 23.55
CA LEU A 588 37.09 4.38 23.59
C LEU A 588 36.50 3.09 24.16
N GLU A 589 37.31 2.12 24.59
CA GLU A 589 36.80 0.84 25.07
C GLU A 589 36.06 0.95 26.42
N PRO A 590 34.90 0.30 26.57
CA PRO A 590 34.23 -0.55 25.58
C PRO A 590 33.28 0.26 24.66
N LEU A 591 33.52 0.22 23.34
CA LEU A 591 32.46 0.48 22.36
C LEU A 591 31.66 -0.81 22.16
N TRP A 592 30.38 -0.69 21.80
CA TRP A 592 29.53 -1.87 21.58
C TRP A 592 29.91 -2.66 20.32
N GLN A 593 30.40 -1.97 19.29
CA GLN A 593 30.84 -2.55 18.02
C GLN A 593 31.67 -1.54 17.21
N ASP A 594 32.33 -2.02 16.15
CA ASP A 594 32.85 -1.15 15.10
C ASP A 594 31.72 -0.29 14.53
N ARG A 595 31.92 1.03 14.52
CA ARG A 595 30.90 1.98 14.06
C ARG A 595 31.21 2.42 12.64
N VAL A 596 30.35 2.02 11.71
CA VAL A 596 30.23 2.68 10.41
C VAL A 596 29.00 3.57 10.48
N SER A 597 29.24 4.83 10.81
CA SER A 597 28.17 5.77 11.04
C SER A 597 27.75 6.47 9.74
N ASP A 598 26.44 6.63 9.55
CA ASP A 598 25.86 7.49 8.50
C ASP A 598 25.83 8.98 8.90
N VAL A 599 26.49 9.33 10.01
CA VAL A 599 26.60 10.71 10.51
C VAL A 599 27.47 11.62 9.66
N TYR A 600 27.20 12.91 9.76
CA TYR A 600 27.96 14.00 9.17
C TYR A 600 28.96 14.55 10.18
N LEU A 601 30.25 14.45 9.89
CA LEU A 601 31.28 15.18 10.62
C LEU A 601 31.56 16.53 9.92
N GLN A 602 31.43 17.62 10.67
CA GLN A 602 31.76 18.97 10.22
C GLN A 602 33.18 19.36 10.64
N ALA A 603 33.72 20.41 10.00
CA ALA A 603 35.08 20.88 10.24
C ALA A 603 35.32 21.40 11.68
N ASP A 604 34.26 21.81 12.37
CA ASP A 604 34.29 22.24 13.77
C ASP A 604 34.30 21.08 14.78
N GLY A 605 34.19 19.83 14.30
CA GLY A 605 34.11 18.62 15.11
C GLY A 605 32.71 18.24 15.55
N SER A 606 31.66 18.91 15.06
CA SER A 606 30.28 18.49 15.32
C SER A 606 29.89 17.28 14.48
N VAL A 607 29.27 16.31 15.12
CA VAL A 607 28.73 15.08 14.52
C VAL A 607 27.22 15.18 14.45
N TRP A 608 26.64 14.91 13.29
CA TRP A 608 25.21 15.07 13.06
C TRP A 608 24.59 13.78 12.52
N ASP A 609 23.52 13.29 13.14
CA ASP A 609 22.64 12.24 12.60
C ASP A 609 21.28 12.86 12.22
N ALA A 610 20.57 12.25 11.26
CA ALA A 610 19.26 12.70 10.83
C ALA A 610 18.21 11.60 10.99
N LYS A 611 17.08 11.91 11.62
CA LYS A 611 15.96 10.97 11.86
C LYS A 611 14.63 11.60 11.43
N ILE A 612 13.75 10.81 10.83
CA ILE A 612 12.44 11.28 10.34
C ILE A 612 11.27 10.88 11.27
N TYR A 613 11.51 10.00 12.23
CA TYR A 613 10.42 9.32 12.94
C TYR A 613 9.96 10.06 14.20
N GLN A 614 8.64 10.03 14.46
CA GLN A 614 8.00 10.59 15.65
C GLN A 614 7.99 9.61 16.85
N SER A 615 8.35 8.36 16.66
CA SER A 615 8.42 7.31 17.69
C SER A 615 9.70 7.48 18.53
N GLY A 616 9.54 7.79 19.82
CA GLY A 616 10.65 8.02 20.77
C GLY A 616 11.56 6.82 21.08
N SER A 617 11.28 5.64 20.51
CA SER A 617 11.97 4.36 20.78
C SER A 617 12.83 3.84 19.62
N GLU A 618 13.00 4.61 18.55
CA GLU A 618 13.74 4.16 17.36
C GLU A 618 15.21 4.59 17.34
N ILE A 619 15.65 5.35 18.34
CA ILE A 619 17.07 5.70 18.49
C ILE A 619 17.79 4.55 19.19
N ASP A 620 18.79 3.98 18.52
CA ASP A 620 19.63 2.94 19.09
C ASP A 620 20.41 3.50 20.30
N VAL A 621 20.03 3.08 21.49
CA VAL A 621 20.65 3.50 22.76
C VAL A 621 22.14 3.17 22.80
N ALA A 622 22.54 2.02 22.23
CA ALA A 622 23.95 1.64 22.17
C ALA A 622 24.75 2.57 21.24
N GLN A 623 24.11 3.09 20.19
CA GLN A 623 24.71 4.07 19.29
C GLN A 623 24.90 5.42 19.99
N LEU A 624 23.92 5.88 20.77
CA LEU A 624 24.04 7.11 21.58
C LEU A 624 25.17 7.03 22.59
N ASP A 625 25.27 5.91 23.31
CA ASP A 625 26.34 5.66 24.29
C ASP A 625 27.73 5.70 23.62
N ASP A 626 27.87 5.12 22.43
CA ASP A 626 29.12 5.17 21.68
C ASP A 626 29.47 6.58 21.19
N TYR A 627 28.49 7.37 20.72
CA TYR A 627 28.74 8.76 20.33
C TYR A 627 29.13 9.65 21.51
N ARG A 628 28.52 9.43 22.67
CA ARG A 628 28.89 10.12 23.90
C ARG A 628 30.34 9.85 24.27
N LYS A 629 30.80 8.59 24.20
CA LYS A 629 32.21 8.25 24.45
C LYS A 629 33.16 8.93 23.46
N MET A 630 32.76 9.04 22.19
CA MET A 630 33.54 9.75 21.18
C MET A 630 33.66 11.25 21.50
N GLU A 631 32.59 11.87 21.97
CA GLU A 631 32.55 13.26 22.41
C GLU A 631 33.38 13.49 23.68
N GLU A 632 33.22 12.65 24.71
CA GLU A 632 33.98 12.72 25.97
C GLU A 632 35.49 12.55 25.75
N ALA A 633 35.89 11.70 24.79
CA ALA A 633 37.28 11.55 24.39
C ALA A 633 37.83 12.76 23.60
N GLY A 634 36.94 13.57 23.02
CA GLY A 634 37.27 14.74 22.20
C GLY A 634 37.86 14.43 20.82
N PHE A 635 38.10 13.16 20.49
CA PHE A 635 38.57 12.73 19.17
C PHE A 635 38.39 11.23 18.91
N VAL A 636 38.38 10.87 17.63
CA VAL A 636 38.45 9.49 17.13
C VAL A 636 39.51 9.36 16.03
N ILE A 637 40.03 8.16 15.83
CA ILE A 637 40.80 7.75 14.66
C ILE A 637 39.82 7.12 13.66
N ASN A 638 39.70 7.72 12.48
CA ASN A 638 38.78 7.23 11.47
C ASN A 638 39.34 5.99 10.72
N GLY A 639 38.55 5.39 9.85
CA GLY A 639 38.95 4.20 9.07
C GLY A 639 40.12 4.40 8.09
N ASP A 640 40.57 5.65 7.89
CA ASP A 640 41.77 6.00 7.11
C ASP A 640 42.99 6.28 8.02
N GLY A 641 42.87 6.06 9.33
CA GLY A 641 43.91 6.31 10.32
C GLY A 641 44.08 7.78 10.71
N GLN A 642 43.17 8.67 10.30
CA GLN A 642 43.25 10.10 10.59
C GLN A 642 42.52 10.45 11.88
N ARG A 643 43.14 11.29 12.71
CA ARG A 643 42.52 11.86 13.90
C ARG A 643 41.46 12.90 13.52
N GLN A 644 40.23 12.67 13.95
CA GLN A 644 39.08 13.55 13.80
C GLN A 644 38.68 14.08 15.17
N THR A 645 38.60 15.40 15.32
CA THR A 645 38.12 16.03 16.56
C THR A 645 36.60 15.85 16.67
N ILE A 646 36.11 15.47 17.85
CA ILE A 646 34.67 15.38 18.14
C ILE A 646 34.36 16.38 19.26
N ARG A 647 33.38 17.26 19.04
CA ARG A 647 33.03 18.33 19.98
C ARG A 647 31.58 18.31 20.44
N SER A 648 30.66 17.89 19.57
CA SER A 648 29.25 17.78 19.90
C SER A 648 28.57 16.70 19.06
N ILE A 649 27.56 16.06 19.64
CA ILE A 649 26.68 15.11 18.96
C ILE A 649 25.30 15.76 18.80
N ASN A 650 24.80 15.77 17.57
CA ASN A 650 23.58 16.48 17.19
C ASN A 650 22.65 15.56 16.41
N TYR A 651 21.35 15.66 16.66
CA TYR A 651 20.32 14.95 15.92
C TYR A 651 19.37 15.95 15.27
N ILE A 652 19.14 15.79 13.97
CA ILE A 652 18.18 16.60 13.22
C ILE A 652 16.92 15.76 12.99
N PHE A 653 15.77 16.32 13.36
CA PHE A 653 14.44 15.74 13.18
C PHE A 653 13.64 16.49 12.11
N SER A 654 12.69 15.78 11.50
CA SER A 654 11.85 16.32 10.43
C SER A 654 10.93 17.44 10.87
N ASP A 655 10.51 17.43 12.13
CA ASP A 655 9.63 18.43 12.71
C ASP A 655 9.86 18.54 14.24
N ARG A 656 9.22 19.55 14.84
CA ARG A 656 9.32 19.81 16.28
C ARG A 656 8.78 18.65 17.13
N ALA A 657 7.69 18.02 16.71
CA ALA A 657 7.05 16.94 17.47
C ALA A 657 7.96 15.71 17.54
N ALA A 658 8.63 15.36 16.44
CA ALA A 658 9.63 14.30 16.38
C ALA A 658 10.83 14.59 17.28
N ALA A 659 11.32 15.84 17.29
CA ALA A 659 12.40 16.23 18.21
C ALA A 659 11.94 16.15 19.68
N GLU A 660 10.75 16.64 20.01
CA GLU A 660 10.20 16.58 21.38
C GLU A 660 9.99 15.14 21.85
N ALA A 661 9.48 14.26 20.98
CA ALA A 661 9.29 12.84 21.29
C ALA A 661 10.59 12.09 21.57
N ASN A 662 11.71 12.53 20.99
CA ASN A 662 13.02 11.89 21.13
C ASN A 662 13.97 12.62 22.10
N LYS A 663 13.63 13.84 22.52
CA LYS A 663 14.49 14.69 23.37
C LYS A 663 14.90 13.99 24.67
N ALA A 664 13.94 13.34 25.34
CA ALA A 664 14.21 12.65 26.59
C ALA A 664 15.26 11.55 26.42
N THR A 665 15.15 10.75 25.35
CA THR A 665 16.11 9.69 25.02
C THR A 665 17.50 10.26 24.73
N LEU A 666 17.58 11.31 23.89
CA LEU A 666 18.85 11.97 23.54
C LEU A 666 19.56 12.57 24.75
N HIS A 667 18.82 13.31 25.58
CA HIS A 667 19.38 14.02 26.73
C HIS A 667 19.77 13.08 27.86
N VAL A 668 18.93 12.09 28.18
CA VAL A 668 19.16 11.17 29.32
C VAL A 668 20.25 10.15 29.00
N GLN A 669 20.35 9.69 27.75
CA GLN A 669 21.23 8.56 27.40
C GLN A 669 22.48 8.96 26.64
N GLY A 670 22.44 10.00 25.80
CA GLY A 670 23.54 10.33 24.87
C GLY A 670 24.21 11.69 25.08
N GLY A 671 23.61 12.62 25.82
CA GLY A 671 24.10 14.00 25.91
C GLY A 671 23.98 14.81 24.61
N ALA A 672 23.31 14.25 23.59
CA ALA A 672 23.20 14.85 22.26
C ALA A 672 22.16 15.98 22.21
N GLU A 673 22.41 16.98 21.37
CA GLU A 673 21.50 18.09 21.11
C GLU A 673 20.44 17.70 20.08
N ALA A 674 19.21 18.13 20.31
CA ALA A 674 18.08 17.90 19.40
C ALA A 674 17.81 19.16 18.58
N TRP A 675 17.72 18.99 17.27
CA TRP A 675 17.43 20.03 16.30
C TRP A 675 16.24 19.58 15.46
N PHE A 676 15.40 20.51 15.01
CA PHE A 676 14.29 20.20 14.12
C PHE A 676 14.20 21.19 12.98
N VAL A 677 13.54 20.78 11.91
CA VAL A 677 13.21 21.67 10.80
C VAL A 677 11.83 22.27 11.08
N ASP A 678 11.73 23.60 11.12
CA ASP A 678 10.43 24.27 11.29
C ASP A 678 9.62 24.30 10.00
N ASP A 679 8.39 24.81 10.07
CA ASP A 679 7.46 24.88 8.93
C ASP A 679 7.99 25.74 7.77
N GLN A 680 9.00 26.59 8.02
CA GLN A 680 9.67 27.41 7.01
C GLN A 680 10.88 26.69 6.38
N GLY A 681 11.20 25.47 6.83
CA GLY A 681 12.37 24.72 6.38
C GLY A 681 13.68 25.17 7.05
N VAL A 682 13.60 25.94 8.13
CA VAL A 682 14.77 26.46 8.86
C VAL A 682 15.10 25.51 10.01
N LEU A 683 16.39 25.23 10.19
CA LEU A 683 16.87 24.42 11.30
C LEU A 683 16.77 25.22 12.61
N GLN A 684 16.06 24.67 13.58
CA GLN A 684 15.85 25.23 14.91
C GLN A 684 16.44 24.30 15.97
N HIS A 685 17.06 24.87 16.99
CA HIS A 685 17.49 24.13 18.17
C HIS A 685 16.29 23.86 19.08
N LEU A 686 16.16 22.64 19.60
CA LEU A 686 15.19 22.29 20.64
C LEU A 686 15.88 22.43 22.00
N PRO A 687 15.67 23.54 22.74
CA PRO A 687 16.27 23.76 24.05
C PRO A 687 15.74 22.75 25.06
#